data_AF-A0A972X738-F1
#
_entry.id   AF-A0A972X738-F1
#
_cell.length_a   1.000
_cell.length_b   1.000
_cell.length_c   1.000
_cell.angle_alpha   90.00
_cell.angle_beta   90.00
_cell.angle_gamma   90.00
#
_symmetry.space_group_name_H-M   'P 1'
#
loop_
_entity.id
_entity.type
_entity.pdbx_description
1 polymer ?
#
loop_
_entity_poly.entity_id
_entity_poly.type
_entity_poly.pdbx_seq_one_letter_code
_entity_poly.pdbx_strand_id
1 'polypeptide(L)'
;MTRGDVFLAAAVLLLTVGAMGFASPLAAETMGTLSLDEGLVVRGLTLLDSEALARSLVYDDDLLLISRPVASRKLFLAAVAHKATLALQREGYAAARATAGVDRSNAGEHVVVDVVEGPRQMSAGIEITGLPEDLAEGLHRWLQSQRPPPGAVPQAFDTPGGWSGVRWLDLRGLPAKMEQPVWTPGTPAPFDLHHLRTVRTAIGRFLRDNGYFAAAKLVDADRPTGLLAGLSTTLRGAGEETATTASFDVSVRAGMDGAVLAISVVGLQPASVLRGIDVPPGARTTSAELQKALGIVPGGRVTDRDRLAWREALRLSGRFVRHEVKFKEIAASADAEGVPGILAVFDIEEYPRATPLAEPLTREEQTMLTVRDWLLKTLADDNDLIVTWALTPAAVPAAPAQPVGSLVVSTHQGILLSAMPASSETCGVAVSGDGLGWFLPRAAGWFEIAIPTRQRLSVDIAVFLTETIVEGHHTYGHTFSVSSIMERRPRDATAALAMTARIEPVACLAMVHEGNPVLSWEGDDLVVTRSDMTARLDSRTGRPISMTLTQGGSFLIDAAPGRLAEDLTELRAAAGDDLTREDALVSSGIEFFASQAMGAAFSRLFEAVGLSEKMAAWEERLGVVGEKLRCTAKSGGFAAADRALAAAVVAAREEASASTLTIPSEGKGPPESDSRSVLIRFATAAAWRWTEHTCGRDAWPAALARVAALASIRDPVTLMEIAAYMSGKRNGPVACLAAASAVPMPSMAVALARHGQETLTVEAFHADCQPLLSLMASCGIDCGAVSLFRTIDDDEAMLLGQTLLQDPEIFLPLVHDLRNRESDATATAALPEVLDRWWVASLRKTVTADLAARVAPLTADKPATQTQPVR
;
A
#
# COMPACT_ATOMS: atom_id res chain seq x y z
N MET A 1 20.18 -12.29 -12.39
CA MET A 1 19.99 -10.84 -12.63
C MET A 1 21.07 -10.40 -13.61
N THR A 2 20.69 -10.03 -14.83
CA THR A 2 21.64 -9.63 -15.90
C THR A 2 21.10 -8.44 -16.68
N ARG A 3 22.00 -7.52 -17.03
CA ARG A 3 21.90 -6.38 -17.98
C ARG A 3 20.85 -5.30 -17.75
N GLY A 4 19.70 -5.57 -17.12
CA GLY A 4 18.64 -4.55 -16.92
C GLY A 4 18.42 -4.14 -15.47
N ASP A 5 18.61 -5.06 -14.51
CA ASP A 5 17.98 -4.98 -13.19
C ASP A 5 18.53 -3.90 -12.24
N VAL A 6 19.68 -3.25 -12.53
CA VAL A 6 20.31 -2.30 -11.60
C VAL A 6 19.85 -0.85 -11.84
N PHE A 7 19.53 -0.48 -13.09
CA PHE A 7 18.78 0.76 -13.38
C PHE A 7 17.26 0.52 -13.24
N LEU A 8 16.81 -0.72 -13.41
CA LEU A 8 15.42 -1.13 -13.19
C LEU A 8 15.07 -1.31 -11.69
N ALA A 9 16.00 -1.55 -10.76
CA ALA A 9 15.63 -1.78 -9.34
C ALA A 9 15.02 -0.55 -8.63
N ALA A 10 15.27 0.67 -9.15
CA ALA A 10 14.55 1.87 -8.71
C ALA A 10 13.27 2.16 -9.55
N ALA A 11 13.09 1.49 -10.69
CA ALA A 11 11.99 1.70 -11.64
C ALA A 11 10.99 0.53 -11.76
N VAL A 12 11.26 -0.64 -11.15
CA VAL A 12 10.49 -1.90 -11.31
C VAL A 12 9.55 -2.21 -10.15
N LEU A 13 9.44 -1.33 -9.16
CA LEU A 13 8.35 -1.47 -8.19
C LEU A 13 6.97 -1.04 -8.74
N LEU A 14 6.86 -0.73 -10.04
CA LEU A 14 5.67 -0.17 -10.64
C LEU A 14 5.30 -0.86 -11.95
N LEU A 15 4.20 -1.63 -11.87
CA LEU A 15 3.15 -1.86 -12.88
C LEU A 15 3.09 -3.24 -13.57
N THR A 16 1.94 -3.91 -13.37
CA THR A 16 1.43 -5.02 -14.20
C THR A 16 -0.05 -4.83 -14.58
N VAL A 17 -0.28 -4.71 -15.90
CA VAL A 17 -1.30 -5.31 -16.82
C VAL A 17 -2.80 -4.90 -16.81
N GLY A 18 -3.32 -4.64 -18.04
CA GLY A 18 -4.68 -5.01 -18.52
C GLY A 18 -5.31 -4.08 -19.60
N ALA A 19 -5.68 -4.60 -20.79
CA ALA A 19 -6.10 -3.84 -22.00
C ALA A 19 -7.56 -4.10 -22.48
N MET A 20 -8.22 -3.12 -23.14
CA MET A 20 -9.06 -3.23 -24.38
C MET A 20 -9.89 -1.95 -24.72
N GLY A 21 -9.89 -1.54 -26.01
CA GLY A 21 -11.11 -1.23 -26.80
C GLY A 21 -11.72 0.20 -26.94
N PHE A 22 -11.44 0.83 -28.09
CA PHE A 22 -12.32 1.69 -28.94
C PHE A 22 -12.52 3.23 -28.76
N ALA A 23 -12.45 3.87 -29.95
CA ALA A 23 -13.18 5.01 -30.52
C ALA A 23 -13.05 6.43 -29.94
N SER A 24 -12.44 7.33 -30.74
CA SER A 24 -12.36 8.78 -30.50
C SER A 24 -13.68 9.51 -30.80
N PRO A 25 -14.22 10.33 -29.88
CA PRO A 25 -15.24 11.32 -30.17
C PRO A 25 -14.62 12.68 -30.57
N LEU A 26 -15.43 13.51 -31.22
CA LEU A 26 -15.08 14.81 -31.82
C LEU A 26 -14.34 15.77 -30.87
N ALA A 27 -13.48 16.61 -31.49
CA ALA A 27 -12.58 17.57 -30.85
C ALA A 27 -13.29 18.55 -29.90
N ALA A 28 -13.26 18.24 -28.61
CA ALA A 28 -13.55 19.18 -27.53
C ALA A 28 -12.32 20.07 -27.26
N GLU A 29 -12.54 21.31 -26.82
CA GLU A 29 -11.47 22.19 -26.35
C GLU A 29 -10.74 21.53 -25.17
N THR A 30 -9.43 21.34 -25.33
CA THR A 30 -8.57 20.61 -24.39
C THR A 30 -8.12 21.52 -23.24
N MET A 31 -7.69 20.92 -22.14
CA MET A 31 -7.15 21.66 -21.00
C MET A 31 -5.89 22.47 -21.37
N GLY A 32 -5.03 21.93 -22.25
CA GLY A 32 -3.79 22.58 -22.64
C GLY A 32 -2.90 22.84 -21.43
N THR A 33 -2.49 24.09 -21.22
CA THR A 33 -1.61 24.55 -20.14
C THR A 33 -2.33 24.88 -18.83
N LEU A 34 -3.66 24.79 -18.76
CA LEU A 34 -4.43 25.12 -17.55
C LEU A 34 -4.15 24.11 -16.42
N SER A 35 -3.69 24.57 -15.25
CA SER A 35 -3.40 23.77 -14.05
C SER A 35 -4.18 24.27 -12.83
N LEU A 36 -4.39 23.41 -11.83
CA LEU A 36 -4.96 23.79 -10.53
C LEU A 36 -3.93 24.44 -9.61
N ASP A 37 -2.65 24.07 -9.76
CA ASP A 37 -1.56 24.52 -8.89
C ASP A 37 -1.23 26.01 -9.10
N GLU A 38 -1.51 26.56 -10.28
CA GLU A 38 -1.11 27.92 -10.70
C GLU A 38 -2.24 28.96 -10.58
N GLY A 39 -3.06 28.88 -9.51
CA GLY A 39 -3.95 29.99 -9.13
C GLY A 39 -5.44 29.68 -9.09
N LEU A 40 -5.84 28.56 -8.48
CA LEU A 40 -7.25 28.34 -8.14
C LEU A 40 -7.75 29.44 -7.18
N VAL A 41 -8.72 30.25 -7.62
CA VAL A 41 -9.33 31.30 -6.80
C VAL A 41 -10.77 30.93 -6.46
N VAL A 42 -11.09 30.87 -5.18
CA VAL A 42 -12.45 30.63 -4.68
C VAL A 42 -13.09 31.96 -4.28
N ARG A 43 -14.31 32.23 -4.77
CA ARG A 43 -15.08 33.45 -4.48
C ARG A 43 -16.47 33.08 -3.93
N GLY A 44 -17.05 33.96 -3.12
CA GLY A 44 -18.43 33.81 -2.62
C GLY A 44 -18.59 33.02 -1.33
N LEU A 45 -17.48 32.59 -0.69
CA LEU A 45 -17.51 32.05 0.66
C LEU A 45 -17.46 33.17 1.70
N THR A 46 -18.24 33.04 2.78
CA THR A 46 -18.32 34.02 3.86
C THR A 46 -18.00 33.43 5.23
N LEU A 47 -18.35 32.16 5.45
CA LEU A 47 -18.18 31.48 6.73
C LEU A 47 -17.04 30.47 6.73
N LEU A 48 -16.65 29.95 5.55
CA LEU A 48 -15.54 29.03 5.37
C LEU A 48 -14.32 29.74 4.79
N ASP A 49 -13.13 29.24 5.14
CA ASP A 49 -11.86 29.70 4.55
C ASP A 49 -11.79 29.32 3.06
N SER A 50 -11.73 30.32 2.19
CA SER A 50 -11.62 30.15 0.74
C SER A 50 -10.31 29.47 0.33
N GLU A 51 -9.23 29.70 1.05
CA GLU A 51 -7.96 29.02 0.78
C GLU A 51 -8.02 27.55 1.21
N ALA A 52 -8.75 27.22 2.28
CA ALA A 52 -8.95 25.82 2.68
C ALA A 52 -9.69 25.02 1.60
N LEU A 53 -10.73 25.60 0.97
CA LEU A 53 -11.41 24.94 -0.15
C LEU A 53 -10.50 24.85 -1.38
N ALA A 54 -9.76 25.92 -1.71
CA ALA A 54 -8.84 25.92 -2.84
C ALA A 54 -7.75 24.83 -2.68
N ARG A 55 -7.09 24.78 -1.52
CA ARG A 55 -6.10 23.74 -1.20
C ARG A 55 -6.70 22.34 -1.29
N SER A 56 -7.89 22.13 -0.73
CA SER A 56 -8.55 20.82 -0.80
C SER A 56 -8.82 20.36 -2.23
N LEU A 57 -9.20 21.27 -3.13
CA LEU A 57 -9.45 20.96 -4.55
C LEU A 57 -8.15 20.69 -5.32
N VAL A 58 -7.08 21.43 -5.04
CA VAL A 58 -5.75 21.23 -5.64
C VAL A 58 -5.19 19.83 -5.31
N TYR A 59 -5.40 19.37 -4.08
CA TYR A 59 -4.91 18.08 -3.60
C TYR A 59 -5.89 16.91 -3.75
N ASP A 60 -7.02 17.09 -4.45
CA ASP A 60 -7.94 15.99 -4.75
C ASP A 60 -7.37 15.13 -5.88
N ASP A 61 -7.09 13.86 -5.58
CA ASP A 61 -6.47 12.95 -6.55
C ASP A 61 -7.42 12.64 -7.72
N ASP A 62 -8.75 12.65 -7.53
CA ASP A 62 -9.70 12.45 -8.64
C ASP A 62 -9.62 13.62 -9.63
N LEU A 63 -9.51 14.87 -9.13
CA LEU A 63 -9.30 16.06 -9.96
C LEU A 63 -7.95 16.03 -10.69
N LEU A 64 -6.89 15.54 -10.04
CA LEU A 64 -5.59 15.34 -10.69
C LEU A 64 -5.70 14.38 -11.89
N LEU A 65 -6.39 13.24 -11.72
CA LEU A 65 -6.54 12.24 -12.78
C LEU A 65 -7.25 12.79 -14.03
N ILE A 66 -8.14 13.76 -13.86
CA ILE A 66 -8.88 14.40 -14.97
C ILE A 66 -8.24 15.73 -15.43
N SER A 67 -7.25 16.27 -14.73
CA SER A 67 -6.54 17.50 -15.11
C SER A 67 -5.48 17.26 -16.21
N ARG A 68 -5.68 16.29 -17.10
CA ARG A 68 -4.70 15.95 -18.14
C ARG A 68 -4.73 16.98 -19.27
N PRO A 69 -3.60 17.25 -19.97
CA PRO A 69 -3.55 18.21 -21.06
C PRO A 69 -4.61 17.96 -22.16
N VAL A 70 -4.85 16.68 -22.47
CA VAL A 70 -5.79 16.23 -23.51
C VAL A 70 -7.23 16.06 -23.02
N ALA A 71 -7.50 16.24 -21.71
CA ALA A 71 -8.84 16.12 -21.17
C ALA A 71 -9.73 17.27 -21.62
N SER A 72 -11.04 17.03 -21.66
CA SER A 72 -12.01 18.08 -21.98
C SER A 72 -12.03 19.13 -20.88
N ARG A 73 -11.72 20.38 -21.24
CA ARG A 73 -11.76 21.53 -20.33
C ARG A 73 -13.13 21.70 -19.66
N LYS A 74 -14.20 21.49 -20.41
CA LYS A 74 -15.58 21.55 -19.91
C LYS A 74 -15.87 20.47 -18.86
N LEU A 75 -15.43 19.23 -19.08
CA LEU A 75 -15.63 18.14 -18.12
C LEU A 75 -14.81 18.38 -16.85
N PHE A 76 -13.59 18.86 -17.01
CA PHE A 76 -12.72 19.23 -15.89
C PHE A 76 -13.34 20.31 -15.01
N LEU A 77 -13.76 21.45 -15.58
CA LEU A 77 -14.40 22.53 -14.80
C LEU A 77 -15.70 22.05 -14.14
N ALA A 78 -16.50 21.23 -14.84
CA ALA A 78 -17.69 20.64 -14.25
C ALA A 78 -17.36 19.75 -13.03
N ALA A 79 -16.29 18.97 -13.10
CA ALA A 79 -15.83 18.16 -11.98
C ALA A 79 -15.29 19.01 -10.80
N VAL A 80 -14.52 20.07 -11.07
CA VAL A 80 -14.07 21.02 -10.04
C VAL A 80 -15.28 21.63 -9.32
N ALA A 81 -16.27 22.14 -10.07
CA ALA A 81 -17.50 22.69 -9.53
C ALA A 81 -18.31 21.65 -8.72
N HIS A 82 -18.36 20.41 -9.22
CA HIS A 82 -19.03 19.32 -8.53
C HIS A 82 -18.36 18.97 -7.20
N LYS A 83 -17.03 18.79 -7.19
CA LYS A 83 -16.23 18.49 -6.00
C LYS A 83 -16.30 19.62 -4.98
N ALA A 84 -16.26 20.88 -5.42
CA ALA A 84 -16.47 22.04 -4.54
C ALA A 84 -17.86 22.03 -3.90
N THR A 85 -18.90 21.71 -4.68
CA THR A 85 -20.28 21.56 -4.17
C THR A 85 -20.39 20.43 -3.13
N LEU A 86 -19.77 19.28 -3.39
CA LEU A 86 -19.76 18.15 -2.46
C LEU A 86 -19.04 18.49 -1.14
N ALA A 87 -17.92 19.21 -1.21
CA ALA A 87 -17.20 19.67 -0.03
C ALA A 87 -18.07 20.58 0.86
N LEU A 88 -18.85 21.47 0.25
CA LEU A 88 -19.77 22.36 0.98
C LEU A 88 -20.98 21.60 1.54
N GLN A 89 -21.55 20.68 0.78
CA GLN A 89 -22.63 19.82 1.25
C GLN A 89 -22.19 18.94 2.44
N ARG A 90 -20.94 18.50 2.44
CA ARG A 90 -20.33 17.80 3.58
C ARG A 90 -20.24 18.68 4.83
N GLU A 91 -20.04 19.98 4.66
CA GLU A 91 -19.90 20.98 5.71
C GLU A 91 -21.22 21.58 6.23
N GLY A 92 -22.39 21.03 5.87
CA GLY A 92 -23.69 21.52 6.36
C GLY A 92 -24.51 22.32 5.37
N TYR A 93 -23.98 22.62 4.17
CA TYR A 93 -24.64 23.53 3.23
C TYR A 93 -25.52 22.77 2.23
N ALA A 94 -26.76 22.47 2.61
CA ALA A 94 -27.69 21.68 1.80
C ALA A 94 -27.95 22.26 0.39
N ALA A 95 -28.02 23.58 0.29
CA ALA A 95 -28.34 24.31 -0.94
C ALA A 95 -27.09 24.85 -1.66
N ALA A 96 -25.89 24.47 -1.24
CA ALA A 96 -24.66 24.95 -1.83
C ALA A 96 -24.59 24.64 -3.32
N ARG A 97 -24.09 25.60 -4.10
CA ARG A 97 -23.79 25.43 -5.52
C ARG A 97 -22.48 26.12 -5.84
N ALA A 98 -21.61 25.42 -6.54
CA ALA A 98 -20.41 26.02 -7.11
C ALA A 98 -20.47 25.99 -8.65
N THR A 99 -19.87 26.99 -9.27
CA THR A 99 -19.61 27.04 -10.71
C THR A 99 -18.12 27.31 -10.91
N ALA A 100 -17.50 26.61 -11.84
CA ALA A 100 -16.09 26.81 -12.17
C ALA A 100 -15.96 27.40 -13.58
N GLY A 101 -15.08 28.38 -13.72
CA GLY A 101 -14.74 29.05 -14.97
C GLY A 101 -13.24 29.26 -15.08
N VAL A 102 -12.84 29.87 -16.20
CA VAL A 102 -11.45 30.31 -16.43
C VAL A 102 -11.46 31.81 -16.54
N ASP A 103 -10.63 32.47 -15.74
CA ASP A 103 -10.40 33.90 -15.80
C ASP A 103 -9.05 34.15 -16.49
N ARG A 104 -9.04 35.08 -17.45
CA ARG A 104 -7.86 35.41 -18.26
C ARG A 104 -7.27 36.70 -17.73
N SER A 105 -6.19 36.58 -16.97
CA SER A 105 -5.44 37.72 -16.46
C SER A 105 -4.18 37.96 -17.28
N ASN A 106 -3.53 39.12 -17.09
CA ASN A 106 -2.21 39.42 -17.66
C ASN A 106 -1.11 38.44 -17.19
N ALA A 107 -1.36 37.69 -16.10
CA ALA A 107 -0.45 36.69 -15.54
C ALA A 107 -0.72 35.26 -16.04
N GLY A 108 -1.79 35.03 -16.83
CA GLY A 108 -2.17 33.71 -17.34
C GLY A 108 -3.66 33.38 -17.17
N GLU A 109 -4.06 32.20 -17.68
CA GLU A 109 -5.37 31.59 -17.44
C GLU A 109 -5.36 30.93 -16.05
N HIS A 110 -6.34 31.26 -15.19
CA HIS A 110 -6.48 30.63 -13.88
C HIS A 110 -7.92 30.18 -13.64
N VAL A 111 -8.10 29.13 -12.81
CA VAL A 111 -9.42 28.57 -12.51
C VAL A 111 -10.10 29.39 -11.42
N VAL A 112 -11.32 29.86 -11.68
CA VAL A 112 -12.14 30.57 -10.69
C VAL A 112 -13.32 29.69 -10.31
N VAL A 113 -13.55 29.51 -9.01
CA VAL A 113 -14.69 28.79 -8.47
C VAL A 113 -15.57 29.79 -7.72
N ASP A 114 -16.72 30.12 -8.32
CA ASP A 114 -17.74 30.95 -7.70
C ASP A 114 -18.71 30.07 -6.92
N VAL A 115 -18.88 30.38 -5.63
CA VAL A 115 -19.69 29.61 -4.70
C VAL A 115 -20.90 30.42 -4.22
N VAL A 116 -22.04 29.75 -4.13
CA VAL A 116 -23.20 30.19 -3.37
C VAL A 116 -23.38 29.20 -2.21
N GLU A 117 -23.07 29.62 -0.98
CA GLU A 117 -23.07 28.76 0.22
C GLU A 117 -24.49 28.30 0.60
N GLY A 118 -25.43 29.23 0.72
CA GLY A 118 -26.74 28.96 1.34
C GLY A 118 -26.66 28.79 2.88
N PRO A 119 -27.76 28.43 3.55
CA PRO A 119 -27.76 28.30 5.01
C PRO A 119 -27.04 27.02 5.45
N ARG A 120 -26.15 27.16 6.44
CA ARG A 120 -25.51 26.02 7.11
C ARG A 120 -26.48 25.35 8.07
N GLN A 121 -26.58 24.03 7.99
CA GLN A 121 -27.44 23.21 8.84
C GLN A 121 -26.58 22.34 9.76
N MET A 122 -27.02 22.22 11.02
CA MET A 122 -26.40 21.33 12.01
C MET A 122 -27.22 20.05 12.14
N SER A 123 -26.56 18.93 12.39
CA SER A 123 -27.23 17.64 12.65
C SER A 123 -28.04 17.75 13.94
N ALA A 124 -29.36 17.58 13.85
CA ALA A 124 -30.27 17.62 15.00
C ALA A 124 -30.55 16.22 15.54
N GLY A 125 -31.27 15.38 14.76
CA GLY A 125 -31.74 14.07 15.21
C GLY A 125 -31.92 13.05 14.09
N ILE A 126 -32.40 11.86 14.46
CA ILE A 126 -32.71 10.76 13.54
C ILE A 126 -34.20 10.41 13.72
N GLU A 127 -34.94 10.37 12.62
CA GLU A 127 -36.35 9.98 12.60
C GLU A 127 -36.48 8.64 11.87
N ILE A 128 -37.05 7.63 12.55
CA ILE A 128 -37.20 6.28 12.02
C ILE A 128 -38.69 5.91 12.05
N THR A 129 -39.26 5.58 10.89
CA THR A 129 -40.67 5.17 10.76
C THR A 129 -40.80 3.83 10.03
N GLY A 130 -41.79 3.03 10.44
CA GLY A 130 -42.11 1.75 9.81
C GLY A 130 -41.23 0.55 10.21
N LEU A 131 -40.36 0.71 11.22
CA LEU A 131 -39.66 -0.40 11.88
C LEU A 131 -40.30 -0.72 13.25
N PRO A 132 -40.21 -1.98 13.71
CA PRO A 132 -40.49 -2.34 15.11
C PRO A 132 -39.68 -1.49 16.10
N GLU A 133 -40.25 -1.18 17.26
CA GLU A 133 -39.67 -0.25 18.25
C GLU A 133 -38.27 -0.68 18.72
N ASP A 134 -38.09 -1.98 19.01
CA ASP A 134 -36.81 -2.57 19.40
C ASP A 134 -35.74 -2.42 18.31
N LEU A 135 -36.12 -2.67 17.05
CA LEU A 135 -35.22 -2.54 15.90
C LEU A 135 -34.90 -1.07 15.59
N ALA A 136 -35.87 -0.17 15.76
CA ALA A 136 -35.72 1.27 15.58
C ALA A 136 -34.78 1.87 16.63
N GLU A 137 -34.96 1.54 17.91
CA GLU A 137 -34.04 1.95 18.98
C GLU A 137 -32.62 1.41 18.77
N GLY A 138 -32.52 0.14 18.37
CA GLY A 138 -31.25 -0.49 18.02
C GLY A 138 -30.53 0.24 16.89
N LEU A 139 -31.27 0.61 15.83
CA LEU A 139 -30.72 1.34 14.68
C LEU A 139 -30.32 2.76 15.06
N HIS A 140 -31.14 3.45 15.86
CA HIS A 140 -30.85 4.78 16.36
C HIS A 140 -29.53 4.80 17.14
N ARG A 141 -29.36 3.87 18.08
CA ARG A 141 -28.13 3.72 18.86
C ARG A 141 -26.94 3.39 17.97
N TRP A 142 -27.12 2.46 17.02
CA TRP A 142 -26.08 2.07 16.07
C TRP A 142 -25.54 3.24 15.25
N LEU A 143 -26.41 4.12 14.74
CA LEU A 143 -25.99 5.26 13.92
C LEU A 143 -25.27 6.36 14.71
N GLN A 144 -25.52 6.46 16.01
CA GLN A 144 -24.92 7.45 16.92
C GLN A 144 -23.73 6.93 17.73
N SER A 145 -23.53 5.61 17.79
CA SER A 145 -22.41 5.02 18.52
C SER A 145 -21.21 4.75 17.63
N GLN A 146 -20.04 4.57 18.25
CA GLN A 146 -18.93 3.91 17.58
C GLN A 146 -19.31 2.48 17.21
N ARG A 147 -18.81 2.00 16.07
CA ARG A 147 -19.19 0.70 15.50
C ARG A 147 -17.94 -0.10 15.13
N PRO A 148 -17.96 -1.43 15.24
CA PRO A 148 -16.85 -2.23 14.73
C PRO A 148 -16.78 -2.10 13.20
N PRO A 149 -15.59 -2.16 12.58
CA PRO A 149 -15.48 -2.13 11.12
C PRO A 149 -16.03 -3.43 10.48
N PRO A 150 -16.35 -3.44 9.18
CA PRO A 150 -16.88 -4.63 8.50
C PRO A 150 -15.94 -5.83 8.65
N GLY A 151 -16.50 -7.00 8.96
CA GLY A 151 -15.73 -8.23 9.12
C GLY A 151 -14.98 -8.37 10.44
N ALA A 152 -15.03 -7.37 11.34
CA ALA A 152 -14.51 -7.53 12.69
C ALA A 152 -15.35 -8.53 13.50
N VAL A 153 -14.66 -9.36 14.28
CA VAL A 153 -15.26 -10.44 15.06
C VAL A 153 -15.24 -10.06 16.55
N PRO A 154 -16.35 -10.18 17.28
CA PRO A 154 -16.36 -9.93 18.71
C PRO A 154 -15.66 -11.08 19.44
N GLN A 155 -14.73 -10.75 20.33
CA GLN A 155 -14.10 -11.70 21.25
C GLN A 155 -14.43 -11.32 22.68
N ALA A 156 -15.03 -12.25 23.42
CA ALA A 156 -15.21 -12.09 24.86
C ALA A 156 -13.84 -12.17 25.54
N PHE A 157 -13.54 -11.23 26.42
CA PHE A 157 -12.30 -11.18 27.16
C PHE A 157 -12.60 -11.01 28.64
N ASP A 158 -12.05 -11.90 29.45
CA ASP A 158 -12.08 -11.82 30.90
C ASP A 158 -10.68 -11.43 31.40
N THR A 159 -10.58 -10.28 32.05
CA THR A 159 -9.34 -9.87 32.70
C THR A 159 -9.20 -10.54 34.08
N PRO A 160 -7.98 -10.78 34.56
CA PRO A 160 -7.73 -11.24 35.94
C PRO A 160 -8.32 -10.33 37.03
N GLY A 161 -8.66 -9.08 36.69
CA GLY A 161 -9.36 -8.13 37.56
C GLY A 161 -10.89 -8.27 37.59
N GLY A 162 -11.46 -9.31 36.95
CA GLY A 162 -12.90 -9.58 36.95
C GLY A 162 -13.70 -8.71 35.97
N TRP A 163 -13.06 -7.90 35.13
CA TRP A 163 -13.75 -7.23 34.03
C TRP A 163 -13.94 -8.22 32.88
N SER A 164 -15.20 -8.51 32.56
CA SER A 164 -15.63 -9.23 31.37
C SER A 164 -16.18 -8.23 30.34
N GLY A 165 -15.73 -8.31 29.10
CA GLY A 165 -16.18 -7.41 28.04
C GLY A 165 -15.96 -7.98 26.65
N VAL A 166 -16.40 -7.24 25.63
CA VAL A 166 -16.24 -7.63 24.22
C VAL A 166 -15.21 -6.73 23.56
N ARG A 167 -14.10 -7.31 23.14
CA ARG A 167 -13.10 -6.67 22.28
C ARG A 167 -13.37 -7.07 20.84
N TRP A 168 -13.48 -6.09 19.94
CA TRP A 168 -13.60 -6.38 18.52
C TRP A 168 -12.22 -6.62 17.95
N LEU A 169 -12.03 -7.73 17.24
CA LEU A 169 -10.81 -8.02 16.52
C LEU A 169 -11.02 -7.83 15.02
N ASP A 170 -10.07 -7.21 14.35
CA ASP A 170 -10.08 -7.13 12.89
C ASP A 170 -9.68 -8.48 12.27
N LEU A 171 -9.65 -8.56 10.93
CA LEU A 171 -9.26 -9.78 10.21
C LEU A 171 -7.82 -10.24 10.49
N ARG A 172 -7.01 -9.41 11.18
CA ARG A 172 -5.64 -9.68 11.57
C ARG A 172 -5.52 -10.09 13.04
N GLY A 173 -6.64 -10.23 13.75
CA GLY A 173 -6.67 -10.63 15.16
C GLY A 173 -6.27 -9.52 16.13
N LEU A 174 -6.16 -8.27 15.66
CA LEU A 174 -5.82 -7.11 16.50
C LEU A 174 -7.07 -6.33 16.91
N PRO A 175 -7.02 -5.54 18.00
CA PRO A 175 -8.10 -4.64 18.37
C PRO A 175 -8.55 -3.79 17.18
N ALA A 176 -9.78 -4.01 16.73
CA ALA A 176 -10.33 -3.35 15.56
C ALA A 176 -10.51 -1.86 15.84
N LYS A 177 -10.08 -1.01 14.91
CA LYS A 177 -10.37 0.42 14.97
C LYS A 177 -11.87 0.63 14.77
N MET A 178 -12.53 1.12 15.81
CA MET A 178 -13.96 1.40 15.75
C MET A 178 -14.23 2.56 14.78
N GLU A 179 -15.20 2.37 13.88
CA GLU A 179 -15.76 3.41 13.04
C GLU A 179 -16.45 4.45 13.91
N GLN A 180 -16.27 5.72 13.55
CA GLN A 180 -16.96 6.83 14.21
C GLN A 180 -18.48 6.77 13.96
N PRO A 181 -19.28 7.43 14.81
CA PRO A 181 -20.71 7.59 14.57
C PRO A 181 -20.99 8.15 13.18
N VAL A 182 -22.03 7.63 12.51
CA VAL A 182 -22.45 8.19 11.20
C VAL A 182 -23.08 9.56 11.40
N TRP A 183 -23.82 9.73 12.50
CA TRP A 183 -24.59 10.92 12.78
C TRP A 183 -24.31 11.40 14.20
N THR A 184 -23.72 12.59 14.33
CA THR A 184 -23.43 13.21 15.63
C THR A 184 -24.24 14.49 15.77
N PRO A 185 -25.17 14.57 16.74
CA PRO A 185 -25.91 15.81 16.99
C PRO A 185 -24.96 16.99 17.28
N GLY A 186 -25.27 18.16 16.73
CA GLY A 186 -24.49 19.38 16.94
C GLY A 186 -23.25 19.54 16.04
N THR A 187 -22.93 18.58 15.17
CA THR A 187 -21.93 18.76 14.11
C THR A 187 -22.59 19.26 12.81
N PRO A 188 -21.84 19.82 11.84
CA PRO A 188 -22.41 20.18 10.54
C PRO A 188 -23.05 18.97 9.86
N ALA A 189 -24.23 19.16 9.28
CA ALA A 189 -25.01 18.06 8.71
C ALA A 189 -24.52 17.67 7.31
N PRO A 190 -24.08 16.43 7.08
CA PRO A 190 -23.59 16.02 5.77
C PRO A 190 -24.77 15.76 4.81
N PHE A 191 -24.89 16.59 3.76
CA PHE A 191 -25.87 16.44 2.68
C PHE A 191 -25.32 15.76 1.44
N ASP A 192 -24.02 15.43 1.43
CA ASP A 192 -23.37 14.85 0.27
C ASP A 192 -23.83 13.40 0.02
N LEU A 193 -23.89 13.01 -1.26
CA LEU A 193 -24.35 11.68 -1.67
C LEU A 193 -23.45 10.56 -1.15
N HIS A 194 -22.16 10.82 -0.97
CA HIS A 194 -21.21 9.83 -0.45
C HIS A 194 -21.54 9.49 1.01
N HIS A 195 -21.80 10.48 1.86
CA HIS A 195 -22.26 10.25 3.23
C HIS A 195 -23.56 9.47 3.27
N LEU A 196 -24.53 9.80 2.41
CA LEU A 196 -25.78 9.04 2.32
C LEU A 196 -25.54 7.57 1.94
N ARG A 197 -24.55 7.28 1.09
CA ARG A 197 -24.11 5.90 0.82
C ARG A 197 -23.52 5.27 2.07
N THR A 198 -22.65 5.96 2.81
CA THR A 198 -22.10 5.47 4.10
C THR A 198 -23.21 5.15 5.10
N VAL A 199 -24.23 6.01 5.22
CA VAL A 199 -25.42 5.77 6.05
C VAL A 199 -26.16 4.54 5.58
N ARG A 200 -26.43 4.40 4.27
CA ARG A 200 -27.11 3.22 3.71
C ARG A 200 -26.34 1.94 3.96
N THR A 201 -25.03 1.92 3.73
CA THR A 201 -24.17 0.78 4.03
C THR A 201 -24.21 0.42 5.52
N ALA A 202 -24.21 1.41 6.41
CA ALA A 202 -24.34 1.21 7.85
C ALA A 202 -25.70 0.60 8.25
N ILE A 203 -26.79 1.07 7.65
CA ILE A 203 -28.15 0.55 7.86
C ILE A 203 -28.25 -0.87 7.30
N GLY A 204 -27.81 -1.11 6.07
CA GLY A 204 -27.81 -2.43 5.43
C GLY A 204 -27.01 -3.46 6.24
N ARG A 205 -25.87 -3.04 6.81
CA ARG A 205 -25.11 -3.87 7.75
C ARG A 205 -25.88 -4.16 9.03
N PHE A 206 -26.45 -3.14 9.67
CA PHE A 206 -27.27 -3.33 10.87
C PHE A 206 -28.43 -4.32 10.63
N LEU A 207 -29.10 -4.21 9.48
CA LEU A 207 -30.18 -5.12 9.10
C LEU A 207 -29.67 -6.56 8.92
N ARG A 208 -28.51 -6.76 8.28
CA ARG A 208 -27.86 -8.09 8.15
C ARG A 208 -27.42 -8.68 9.49
N ASP A 209 -26.90 -7.86 10.40
CA ASP A 209 -26.56 -8.25 11.78
C ASP A 209 -27.80 -8.68 12.59
N ASN A 210 -28.98 -8.25 12.16
CA ASN A 210 -30.27 -8.64 12.70
C ASN A 210 -31.02 -9.62 11.75
N GLY A 211 -30.38 -10.21 10.74
CA GLY A 211 -30.99 -11.22 9.88
C GLY A 211 -32.06 -10.73 8.90
N TYR A 212 -32.18 -9.44 8.65
CA TYR A 212 -33.09 -8.84 7.66
C TYR A 212 -32.39 -8.64 6.30
N PHE A 213 -31.93 -9.73 5.66
CA PHE A 213 -31.15 -9.66 4.41
C PHE A 213 -31.91 -9.04 3.24
N ALA A 214 -33.19 -9.40 3.06
CA ALA A 214 -34.01 -8.84 1.99
C ALA A 214 -34.21 -7.32 2.14
N ALA A 215 -34.40 -6.83 3.37
CA ALA A 215 -34.49 -5.40 3.66
C ALA A 215 -33.13 -4.71 3.43
N ALA A 216 -32.03 -5.32 3.86
CA ALA A 216 -30.68 -4.80 3.60
C ALA A 216 -30.40 -4.65 2.10
N LYS A 217 -30.85 -5.61 1.28
CA LYS A 217 -30.74 -5.55 -0.19
C LYS A 217 -31.52 -4.37 -0.79
N LEU A 218 -32.67 -4.01 -0.23
CA LEU A 218 -33.41 -2.81 -0.65
C LEU A 218 -32.66 -1.52 -0.30
N VAL A 219 -31.94 -1.50 0.82
CA VAL A 219 -31.10 -0.37 1.23
C VAL A 219 -29.85 -0.25 0.37
N ASP A 220 -29.22 -1.39 0.07
CA ASP A 220 -27.98 -1.51 -0.71
C ASP A 220 -28.23 -1.31 -2.22
N ALA A 221 -29.47 -1.46 -2.70
CA ALA A 221 -29.81 -1.26 -4.10
C ALA A 221 -29.49 0.17 -4.53
N ASP A 222 -28.52 0.32 -5.44
CA ASP A 222 -28.15 1.60 -6.06
C ASP A 222 -29.38 2.23 -6.71
N ARG A 223 -30.06 3.15 -5.99
CA ARG A 223 -30.98 4.08 -6.63
C ARG A 223 -30.13 5.07 -7.42
N PRO A 224 -30.29 5.18 -8.76
CA PRO A 224 -29.55 6.15 -9.54
C PRO A 224 -29.83 7.54 -8.95
N THR A 225 -28.79 8.17 -8.42
CA THR A 225 -28.84 9.50 -7.83
C THR A 225 -27.95 10.38 -8.69
N GLY A 226 -28.56 11.33 -9.41
CA GLY A 226 -27.90 12.17 -10.41
C GLY A 226 -28.85 12.63 -11.52
N LEU A 227 -28.35 13.41 -12.47
CA LEU A 227 -29.09 14.06 -13.57
C LEU A 227 -29.90 13.08 -14.46
N LEU A 228 -29.55 11.78 -14.42
CA LEU A 228 -30.24 10.68 -15.13
C LEU A 228 -31.37 10.01 -14.32
N ALA A 229 -31.54 10.33 -13.03
CA ALA A 229 -32.62 9.77 -12.20
C ALA A 229 -34.01 10.07 -12.79
N GLY A 230 -34.17 11.25 -13.40
CA GLY A 230 -35.40 11.66 -14.09
C GLY A 230 -35.71 10.88 -15.38
N LEU A 231 -34.70 10.27 -16.01
CA LEU A 231 -34.88 9.47 -17.24
C LEU A 231 -35.19 7.99 -16.93
N SER A 232 -34.71 7.47 -15.80
CA SER A 232 -35.03 6.10 -15.37
C SER A 232 -36.48 5.95 -14.89
N THR A 233 -37.08 7.00 -14.34
CA THR A 233 -38.51 7.00 -13.95
C THR A 233 -39.44 7.02 -15.16
N THR A 234 -39.05 7.62 -16.28
CA THR A 234 -39.87 7.68 -17.49
C THR A 234 -39.88 6.38 -18.30
N LEU A 235 -38.91 5.48 -18.11
CA LEU A 235 -38.87 4.19 -18.80
C LEU A 235 -39.50 3.03 -18.01
N ARG A 236 -39.94 3.28 -16.76
CA ARG A 236 -40.53 2.26 -15.87
C ARG A 236 -42.01 2.52 -15.52
N GLY A 237 -42.72 3.26 -16.37
CA GLY A 237 -44.13 3.60 -16.15
C GLY A 237 -45.02 3.24 -17.35
N ALA A 238 -45.34 1.96 -17.50
CA ALA A 238 -46.56 1.46 -18.15
C ALA A 238 -46.68 -0.06 -17.95
N GLY A 239 -47.05 -0.49 -16.75
CA GLY A 239 -47.35 -1.90 -16.47
C GLY A 239 -47.45 -2.20 -14.98
N GLU A 240 -48.69 -2.43 -14.53
CA GLU A 240 -49.09 -3.03 -13.25
C GLU A 240 -49.03 -2.16 -11.97
N GLU A 241 -50.08 -1.33 -11.83
CA GLU A 241 -50.68 -1.03 -10.53
C GLU A 241 -51.31 -2.32 -9.96
N THR A 242 -50.58 -3.06 -9.11
CA THR A 242 -51.09 -3.82 -7.93
C THR A 242 -49.98 -4.69 -7.33
N ALA A 243 -49.15 -4.10 -6.47
CA ALA A 243 -48.52 -4.77 -5.32
C ALA A 243 -47.91 -3.69 -4.44
N THR A 244 -48.23 -3.70 -3.14
CA THR A 244 -47.55 -2.89 -2.12
C THR A 244 -46.06 -3.24 -2.13
N THR A 245 -45.28 -2.53 -2.93
CA THR A 245 -43.85 -2.76 -3.10
C THR A 245 -43.14 -2.28 -1.85
N ALA A 246 -42.54 -3.22 -1.12
CA ALA A 246 -41.71 -2.91 0.03
C ALA A 246 -40.64 -1.88 -0.36
N SER A 247 -40.45 -0.84 0.45
CA SER A 247 -39.51 0.24 0.16
C SER A 247 -38.78 0.69 1.42
N PHE A 248 -37.53 1.11 1.20
CA PHE A 248 -36.66 1.65 2.24
C PHE A 248 -36.10 2.98 1.72
N ASP A 249 -36.45 4.08 2.38
CA ASP A 249 -36.01 5.42 1.98
C ASP A 249 -35.15 6.07 3.07
N VAL A 250 -34.02 6.64 2.65
CA VAL A 250 -33.03 7.26 3.53
C VAL A 250 -32.65 8.60 2.93
N SER A 251 -32.90 9.68 3.66
CA SER A 251 -32.63 11.06 3.24
C SER A 251 -32.28 11.95 4.42
N VAL A 252 -31.54 13.04 4.17
CA VAL A 252 -31.32 14.10 5.16
C VAL A 252 -32.23 15.27 4.81
N ARG A 253 -33.09 15.67 5.74
CA ARG A 253 -34.05 16.77 5.57
C ARG A 253 -33.56 17.99 6.34
N ALA A 254 -33.42 19.13 5.67
CA ALA A 254 -33.16 20.40 6.34
C ALA A 254 -34.43 20.88 7.07
N GLY A 255 -34.29 21.38 8.29
CA GLY A 255 -35.38 21.88 9.13
C GLY A 255 -35.02 23.21 9.80
N MET A 256 -35.96 23.83 10.52
CA MET A 256 -35.70 25.08 11.23
C MET A 256 -34.75 24.89 12.42
N ASP A 257 -34.85 23.75 13.11
CA ASP A 257 -34.04 23.42 14.29
C ASP A 257 -32.77 22.60 13.95
N GLY A 258 -32.45 22.50 12.66
CA GLY A 258 -31.36 21.69 12.13
C GLY A 258 -31.82 20.58 11.18
N ALA A 259 -30.85 19.81 10.66
CA ALA A 259 -31.09 18.72 9.74
C ALA A 259 -31.46 17.43 10.49
N VAL A 260 -32.42 16.68 9.95
CA VAL A 260 -32.86 15.38 10.49
C VAL A 260 -32.55 14.28 9.47
N LEU A 261 -31.92 13.20 9.93
CA LEU A 261 -31.77 11.98 9.15
C LEU A 261 -33.08 11.19 9.19
N ALA A 262 -33.83 11.20 8.09
CA ALA A 262 -35.13 10.54 7.97
C ALA A 262 -34.99 9.16 7.30
N ILE A 263 -35.45 8.13 8.00
CA ILE A 263 -35.45 6.73 7.58
C ILE A 263 -36.90 6.24 7.59
N SER A 264 -37.44 5.93 6.41
CA SER A 264 -38.82 5.47 6.25
C SER A 264 -38.87 4.08 5.63
N VAL A 265 -39.60 3.17 6.26
CA VAL A 265 -39.73 1.78 5.82
C VAL A 265 -41.20 1.44 5.58
N VAL A 266 -41.50 0.87 4.42
CA VAL A 266 -42.84 0.37 4.08
C VAL A 266 -42.73 -1.10 3.75
N GLY A 267 -43.49 -1.96 4.44
CA GLY A 267 -43.51 -3.40 4.17
C GLY A 267 -42.20 -4.10 4.54
N LEU A 268 -41.73 -3.95 5.78
CA LEU A 268 -40.54 -4.65 6.28
C LEU A 268 -40.67 -6.17 6.08
N GLN A 269 -39.74 -6.76 5.34
CA GLN A 269 -39.70 -8.19 5.11
C GLN A 269 -39.36 -8.95 6.39
N PRO A 270 -39.87 -10.17 6.58
CA PRO A 270 -39.51 -10.98 7.74
C PRO A 270 -38.01 -11.32 7.77
N ALA A 271 -37.50 -11.56 8.97
CA ALA A 271 -36.12 -12.01 9.15
C ALA A 271 -35.90 -13.33 8.43
N SER A 272 -34.73 -13.47 7.80
CA SER A 272 -34.40 -14.65 7.00
C SER A 272 -34.04 -15.82 7.90
N VAL A 273 -34.48 -17.00 7.49
CA VAL A 273 -34.18 -18.27 8.16
C VAL A 273 -33.14 -19.05 7.36
N LEU A 274 -32.24 -19.74 8.05
CA LEU A 274 -31.28 -20.63 7.41
C LEU A 274 -32.03 -21.88 6.90
N ARG A 275 -32.04 -22.12 5.59
CA ARG A 275 -32.71 -23.29 5.01
C ARG A 275 -31.80 -24.51 4.94
N GLY A 276 -30.51 -24.29 4.79
CA GLY A 276 -29.55 -25.37 4.68
C GLY A 276 -28.13 -24.87 4.48
N ILE A 277 -27.26 -25.82 4.21
CA ILE A 277 -25.83 -25.61 3.99
C ILE A 277 -25.45 -26.30 2.69
N ASP A 278 -24.66 -25.60 1.88
CA ASP A 278 -24.07 -26.11 0.65
C ASP A 278 -22.55 -26.20 0.80
N VAL A 279 -21.99 -27.33 0.36
CA VAL A 279 -20.58 -27.68 0.48
C VAL A 279 -20.11 -28.23 -0.86
N PRO A 280 -18.89 -27.90 -1.33
CA PRO A 280 -18.35 -28.37 -2.59
C PRO A 280 -18.48 -29.90 -2.76
N PRO A 281 -18.91 -30.37 -3.94
CA PRO A 281 -18.99 -31.80 -4.20
C PRO A 281 -17.58 -32.41 -4.14
N GLY A 282 -17.42 -33.48 -3.35
CA GLY A 282 -16.13 -34.13 -3.14
C GLY A 282 -15.29 -33.57 -1.99
N ALA A 283 -15.78 -32.58 -1.24
CA ALA A 283 -15.16 -32.19 0.02
C ALA A 283 -15.16 -33.37 1.01
N ARG A 284 -14.09 -33.51 1.79
CA ARG A 284 -13.97 -34.55 2.82
C ARG A 284 -14.88 -34.24 4.02
N THR A 285 -15.11 -32.96 4.29
CA THR A 285 -16.04 -32.45 5.30
C THR A 285 -17.47 -32.42 4.75
N THR A 286 -18.40 -33.04 5.46
CA THR A 286 -19.82 -33.08 5.07
C THR A 286 -20.64 -31.95 5.70
N SER A 287 -21.81 -31.65 5.11
CA SER A 287 -22.73 -30.64 5.68
C SER A 287 -23.17 -30.98 7.11
N ALA A 288 -23.31 -32.26 7.46
CA ALA A 288 -23.67 -32.70 8.81
C ALA A 288 -22.55 -32.43 9.83
N GLU A 289 -21.29 -32.61 9.41
CA GLU A 289 -20.12 -32.31 10.24
C GLU A 289 -19.98 -30.81 10.49
N LEU A 290 -20.18 -29.97 9.46
CA LEU A 290 -20.21 -28.51 9.64
C LEU A 290 -21.33 -28.08 10.60
N GLN A 291 -22.53 -28.66 10.48
CA GLN A 291 -23.63 -28.35 11.41
C GLN A 291 -23.26 -28.66 12.85
N LYS A 292 -22.67 -29.84 13.08
CA LYS A 292 -22.25 -30.26 14.42
C LYS A 292 -21.10 -29.40 14.96
N ALA A 293 -20.06 -29.17 14.16
CA ALA A 293 -18.84 -28.48 14.58
C ALA A 293 -19.07 -26.97 14.81
N LEU A 294 -19.92 -26.34 14.00
CA LEU A 294 -20.19 -24.90 14.04
C LEU A 294 -21.49 -24.56 14.79
N GLY A 295 -22.21 -25.56 15.31
CA GLY A 295 -23.48 -25.37 16.03
C GLY A 295 -24.60 -24.81 15.14
N ILE A 296 -24.61 -25.14 13.86
CA ILE A 296 -25.56 -24.58 12.89
C ILE A 296 -26.88 -25.35 12.98
N VAL A 297 -27.97 -24.61 13.22
CA VAL A 297 -29.33 -25.16 13.31
C VAL A 297 -30.17 -24.65 12.14
N PRO A 298 -30.41 -25.48 11.09
CA PRO A 298 -31.34 -25.14 10.02
C PRO A 298 -32.75 -24.85 10.58
N GLY A 299 -33.44 -23.90 9.96
CA GLY A 299 -34.74 -23.38 10.39
C GLY A 299 -34.67 -22.20 11.35
N GLY A 300 -33.52 -21.94 11.98
CA GLY A 300 -33.30 -20.78 12.84
C GLY A 300 -33.09 -19.48 12.07
N ARG A 301 -33.27 -18.35 12.76
CA ARG A 301 -32.84 -17.02 12.27
C ARG A 301 -31.33 -17.04 12.09
N VAL A 302 -30.85 -16.47 11.00
CA VAL A 302 -29.42 -16.34 10.71
C VAL A 302 -29.06 -14.87 10.52
N THR A 303 -27.84 -14.50 10.91
CA THR A 303 -27.30 -13.14 10.87
C THR A 303 -25.92 -13.13 10.21
N ASP A 304 -25.44 -11.96 9.77
CA ASP A 304 -24.08 -11.87 9.23
C ASP A 304 -23.00 -12.13 10.30
N ARG A 305 -23.34 -11.94 11.58
CA ARG A 305 -22.47 -12.30 12.69
C ARG A 305 -22.25 -13.80 12.76
N ASP A 306 -23.29 -14.60 12.52
CA ASP A 306 -23.17 -16.06 12.44
C ASP A 306 -22.24 -16.46 11.28
N ARG A 307 -22.39 -15.83 10.11
CA ARG A 307 -21.49 -16.05 8.95
C ARG A 307 -20.02 -15.81 9.29
N LEU A 308 -19.74 -14.68 9.94
CA LEU A 308 -18.39 -14.30 10.33
C LEU A 308 -17.83 -15.24 11.40
N ALA A 309 -18.65 -15.63 12.39
CA ALA A 309 -18.27 -16.59 13.41
C ALA A 309 -17.96 -17.97 12.81
N TRP A 310 -18.78 -18.46 11.87
CA TRP A 310 -18.53 -19.72 11.17
C TRP A 310 -17.25 -19.68 10.35
N ARG A 311 -17.03 -18.60 9.60
CA ARG A 311 -15.80 -18.40 8.83
C ARG A 311 -14.56 -18.42 9.73
N GLU A 312 -14.61 -17.70 10.85
CA GLU A 312 -13.50 -17.61 11.78
C GLU A 312 -13.26 -18.94 12.52
N ALA A 313 -14.31 -19.65 12.90
CA ALA A 313 -14.20 -20.99 13.50
C ALA A 313 -13.54 -21.99 12.54
N LEU A 314 -13.89 -21.94 11.25
CA LEU A 314 -13.22 -22.76 10.22
C LEU A 314 -11.74 -22.37 10.08
N ARG A 315 -11.42 -21.08 10.06
CA ARG A 315 -10.04 -20.60 10.01
C ARG A 315 -9.24 -21.11 11.21
N LEU A 316 -9.75 -20.88 12.42
CA LEU A 316 -9.11 -21.26 13.69
C LEU A 316 -8.94 -22.76 13.86
N SER A 317 -9.74 -23.58 13.18
CA SER A 317 -9.54 -25.04 13.16
C SER A 317 -8.20 -25.46 12.55
N GLY A 318 -7.59 -24.62 11.69
CA GLY A 318 -6.35 -24.93 10.98
C GLY A 318 -6.46 -26.05 9.94
N ARG A 319 -7.67 -26.53 9.63
CA ARG A 319 -7.90 -27.66 8.72
C ARG A 319 -8.10 -27.25 7.26
N PHE A 320 -8.19 -25.94 6.99
CA PHE A 320 -8.58 -25.42 5.69
C PHE A 320 -7.56 -24.41 5.17
N VAL A 321 -7.13 -24.59 3.92
CA VAL A 321 -6.34 -23.61 3.17
C VAL A 321 -7.24 -22.47 2.70
N ARG A 322 -8.49 -22.79 2.32
CA ARG A 322 -9.53 -21.83 1.94
C ARG A 322 -10.80 -22.09 2.74
N HIS A 323 -11.42 -21.05 3.29
CA HIS A 323 -12.52 -21.20 4.25
C HIS A 323 -13.55 -20.07 4.13
N GLU A 324 -14.01 -19.76 2.92
CA GLU A 324 -14.96 -18.66 2.70
C GLU A 324 -16.40 -19.11 3.00
N VAL A 325 -17.20 -18.22 3.62
CA VAL A 325 -18.63 -18.48 3.88
C VAL A 325 -19.45 -17.35 3.26
N LYS A 326 -20.33 -17.72 2.33
CA LYS A 326 -21.21 -16.81 1.59
C LYS A 326 -22.66 -17.16 1.86
N PHE A 327 -23.53 -16.16 1.89
CA PHE A 327 -24.98 -16.37 1.97
C PHE A 327 -25.61 -16.16 0.60
N LYS A 328 -26.44 -17.13 0.20
CA LYS A 328 -27.24 -17.08 -1.02
C LYS A 328 -28.71 -17.08 -0.64
N GLU A 329 -29.44 -16.05 -1.05
CA GLU A 329 -30.89 -16.00 -0.89
C GLU A 329 -31.54 -17.07 -1.79
N ILE A 330 -32.43 -17.87 -1.21
CA ILE A 330 -33.32 -18.76 -1.94
C ILE A 330 -34.72 -18.14 -1.87
N ALA A 331 -35.37 -18.03 -3.03
CA ALA A 331 -36.77 -17.63 -3.10
C ALA A 331 -37.63 -18.55 -2.23
N ALA A 332 -38.69 -18.01 -1.63
CA ALA A 332 -39.63 -18.84 -0.89
C ALA A 332 -40.15 -19.97 -1.80
N SER A 333 -39.95 -21.23 -1.40
CA SER A 333 -40.58 -22.35 -2.11
C SER A 333 -42.07 -22.33 -1.82
N ALA A 334 -42.87 -22.89 -2.73
CA ALA A 334 -44.33 -22.95 -2.61
C ALA A 334 -44.81 -23.69 -1.33
N ASP A 335 -43.92 -24.42 -0.65
CA ASP A 335 -44.24 -25.29 0.48
C ASP A 335 -43.97 -24.64 1.86
N ALA A 336 -43.40 -23.44 1.91
CA ALA A 336 -42.92 -22.82 3.17
C ALA A 336 -43.35 -21.36 3.33
N GLU A 337 -44.53 -21.10 3.91
CA GLU A 337 -45.06 -19.83 4.49
C GLU A 337 -44.52 -18.47 3.95
N GLY A 338 -44.12 -18.38 2.68
CA GLY A 338 -43.56 -17.16 2.08
C GLY A 338 -42.26 -16.61 2.69
N VAL A 339 -41.62 -17.28 3.66
CA VAL A 339 -40.44 -16.71 4.35
C VAL A 339 -39.17 -16.90 3.50
N PRO A 340 -38.45 -15.80 3.15
CA PRO A 340 -37.21 -15.86 2.39
C PRO A 340 -36.16 -16.68 3.15
N GLY A 341 -35.54 -17.61 2.43
CA GLY A 341 -34.54 -18.52 2.98
C GLY A 341 -33.12 -18.09 2.64
N ILE A 342 -32.17 -18.40 3.52
CA ILE A 342 -30.73 -18.28 3.25
C ILE A 342 -30.12 -19.67 3.15
N LEU A 343 -29.31 -19.88 2.13
CA LEU A 343 -28.38 -21.01 2.00
C LEU A 343 -26.98 -20.52 2.37
N ALA A 344 -26.37 -21.15 3.36
CA ALA A 344 -24.97 -20.91 3.67
C ALA A 344 -24.09 -21.75 2.73
N VAL A 345 -23.35 -21.08 1.86
CA VAL A 345 -22.42 -21.70 0.90
C VAL A 345 -21.02 -21.64 1.48
N PHE A 346 -20.45 -22.80 1.78
CA PHE A 346 -19.12 -22.96 2.35
C PHE A 346 -18.13 -23.24 1.23
N ASP A 347 -17.40 -22.22 0.79
CA ASP A 347 -16.34 -22.37 -0.20
C ASP A 347 -15.04 -22.76 0.51
N ILE A 348 -14.91 -24.05 0.77
CA ILE A 348 -13.84 -24.64 1.58
C ILE A 348 -12.87 -25.47 0.73
N GLU A 349 -11.60 -25.44 1.15
CA GLU A 349 -10.53 -26.27 0.61
C GLU A 349 -9.72 -26.81 1.78
N GLU A 350 -9.79 -28.12 1.97
CA GLU A 350 -9.17 -28.79 3.11
C GLU A 350 -7.68 -29.02 2.89
N TYR A 351 -6.91 -28.84 3.95
CA TYR A 351 -5.53 -29.28 3.97
C TYR A 351 -5.49 -30.81 4.13
N PRO A 352 -5.03 -31.58 3.12
CA PRO A 352 -5.25 -33.03 3.09
C PRO A 352 -4.62 -33.80 4.25
N ARG A 353 -3.51 -33.30 4.80
CA ARG A 353 -2.77 -33.95 5.90
C ARG A 353 -3.33 -33.63 7.29
N ALA A 354 -4.16 -32.59 7.42
CA ALA A 354 -4.79 -32.30 8.70
C ALA A 354 -5.89 -33.32 9.02
N THR A 355 -6.05 -33.59 10.32
CA THR A 355 -7.13 -34.43 10.85
C THR A 355 -8.50 -33.90 10.39
N PRO A 356 -9.42 -34.76 9.92
CA PRO A 356 -10.74 -34.34 9.44
C PRO A 356 -11.53 -33.52 10.47
N LEU A 357 -12.44 -32.66 10.00
CA LEU A 357 -13.21 -31.77 10.88
C LEU A 357 -14.01 -32.55 11.96
N ALA A 358 -14.48 -33.75 11.62
CA ALA A 358 -15.28 -34.60 12.50
C ALA A 358 -14.51 -35.20 13.69
N GLU A 359 -13.18 -35.25 13.60
CA GLU A 359 -12.31 -35.88 14.58
C GLU A 359 -11.63 -34.83 15.47
N PRO A 360 -11.26 -35.15 16.72
CA PRO A 360 -10.43 -34.27 17.53
C PRO A 360 -9.03 -34.12 16.93
N LEU A 361 -8.39 -32.96 17.09
CA LEU A 361 -7.00 -32.77 16.66
C LEU A 361 -6.07 -33.76 17.36
N THR A 362 -5.00 -34.16 16.67
CA THR A 362 -3.94 -34.94 17.31
C THR A 362 -3.22 -34.10 18.37
N ARG A 363 -2.46 -34.75 19.26
CA ARG A 363 -1.70 -34.06 20.31
C ARG A 363 -0.68 -33.09 19.70
N GLU A 364 -0.08 -33.48 18.57
CA GLU A 364 0.89 -32.72 17.81
C GLU A 364 0.24 -31.48 17.15
N GLU A 365 -0.90 -31.66 16.47
CA GLU A 365 -1.65 -30.56 15.87
C GLU A 365 -2.11 -29.54 16.92
N GLN A 366 -2.65 -30.01 18.04
CA GLN A 366 -3.07 -29.15 19.16
C GLN A 366 -1.89 -28.36 19.74
N THR A 367 -0.71 -28.98 19.83
CA THR A 367 0.51 -28.30 20.25
C THR A 367 0.88 -27.17 19.30
N MET A 368 0.79 -27.40 17.98
CA MET A 368 1.08 -26.35 16.99
C MET A 368 0.11 -25.17 17.03
N LEU A 369 -1.18 -25.41 17.32
CA LEU A 369 -2.13 -24.31 17.54
C LEU A 369 -1.82 -23.55 18.84
N THR A 370 -1.38 -24.25 19.88
CA THR A 370 -0.96 -23.61 21.15
C THR A 370 0.29 -22.75 20.93
N VAL A 371 1.24 -23.21 20.11
CA VAL A 371 2.41 -22.42 19.70
C VAL A 371 2.01 -21.16 18.95
N ARG A 372 1.05 -21.27 18.03
CA ARG A 372 0.49 -20.11 17.33
C ARG A 372 -0.10 -19.10 18.30
N ASP A 373 -0.94 -19.57 19.22
CA ASP A 373 -1.62 -18.70 20.18
C ASP A 373 -0.62 -18.02 21.11
N TRP A 374 0.46 -18.72 21.51
CA TRP A 374 1.57 -18.13 22.25
C TRP A 374 2.27 -17.02 21.46
N LEU A 375 2.58 -17.24 20.17
CA LEU A 375 3.22 -16.23 19.31
C LEU A 375 2.34 -14.99 19.13
N LEU A 376 1.06 -15.18 18.79
CA LEU A 376 0.12 -14.08 18.58
C LEU A 376 -0.15 -13.32 19.87
N LYS A 377 -0.28 -14.02 21.01
CA LYS A 377 -0.43 -13.37 22.31
C LYS A 377 0.80 -12.57 22.70
N THR A 378 1.99 -13.13 22.49
CA THR A 378 3.26 -12.43 22.75
C THR A 378 3.32 -11.12 21.96
N LEU A 379 2.92 -11.14 20.69
CA LEU A 379 2.91 -9.97 19.82
C LEU A 379 1.76 -9.00 20.12
N ALA A 380 0.66 -9.44 20.73
CA ALA A 380 -0.49 -8.60 21.06
C ALA A 380 -0.40 -7.96 22.45
N ASP A 381 0.38 -8.55 23.36
CA ASP A 381 0.67 -8.02 24.69
C ASP A 381 1.85 -7.02 24.62
N ASP A 382 2.18 -6.35 25.73
CA ASP A 382 3.34 -5.42 25.83
C ASP A 382 4.71 -6.15 25.84
N ASN A 383 4.76 -7.41 25.40
CA ASN A 383 5.97 -8.19 25.32
C ASN A 383 6.64 -8.02 23.94
N ASP A 384 7.96 -7.99 23.93
CA ASP A 384 8.72 -8.01 22.69
C ASP A 384 9.12 -9.45 22.38
N LEU A 385 8.84 -9.89 21.16
CA LEU A 385 9.27 -11.19 20.65
C LEU A 385 10.75 -11.11 20.28
N ILE A 386 11.56 -11.97 20.87
CA ILE A 386 13.01 -12.00 20.70
C ILE A 386 13.38 -13.29 20.00
N VAL A 387 14.05 -13.19 18.85
CA VAL A 387 14.62 -14.33 18.14
C VAL A 387 16.12 -14.11 18.06
N THR A 388 16.90 -14.98 18.71
CA THR A 388 18.37 -14.95 18.63
C THR A 388 18.86 -16.20 17.94
N TRP A 389 19.89 -16.09 17.11
CA TRP A 389 20.45 -17.26 16.45
C TRP A 389 21.97 -17.24 16.42
N ALA A 390 22.54 -18.44 16.51
CA ALA A 390 23.97 -18.70 16.38
C ALA A 390 24.19 -19.66 15.21
N LEU A 391 25.06 -19.28 14.28
CA LEU A 391 25.52 -20.17 13.20
C LEU A 391 26.87 -20.74 13.63
N THR A 392 26.91 -22.00 14.06
CA THR A 392 28.19 -22.61 14.43
C THR A 392 28.95 -22.97 13.15
N PRO A 393 30.16 -22.43 12.90
CA PRO A 393 31.01 -22.97 11.84
C PRO A 393 31.35 -24.42 12.20
N ALA A 394 31.37 -25.31 11.21
CA ALA A 394 31.38 -26.77 11.33
C ALA A 394 32.59 -27.42 12.08
N ALA A 395 33.38 -26.69 12.88
CA ALA A 395 34.68 -27.16 13.35
C ALA A 395 34.99 -27.00 14.86
N VAL A 396 34.15 -26.43 15.74
CA VAL A 396 34.51 -26.32 17.18
C VAL A 396 33.33 -26.58 18.13
N PRO A 397 33.30 -27.72 18.85
CA PRO A 397 32.32 -27.97 19.90
C PRO A 397 32.95 -27.80 21.29
N ALA A 398 32.73 -26.67 21.99
CA ALA A 398 32.97 -26.57 23.45
C ALA A 398 32.51 -25.26 24.14
N ALA A 399 32.25 -24.16 23.43
CA ALA A 399 31.78 -22.90 24.05
C ALA A 399 30.31 -22.63 23.71
N PRO A 400 29.52 -21.98 24.58
CA PRO A 400 28.20 -21.47 24.19
C PRO A 400 28.39 -20.55 22.99
N ALA A 401 27.84 -20.93 21.84
CA ALA A 401 28.00 -20.19 20.60
C ALA A 401 27.41 -18.79 20.81
N GLN A 402 28.23 -17.75 20.64
CA GLN A 402 27.73 -16.38 20.69
C GLN A 402 26.69 -16.21 19.57
N PRO A 403 25.56 -15.52 19.85
CA PRO A 403 24.58 -15.22 18.82
C PRO A 403 25.25 -14.42 17.70
N VAL A 404 25.06 -14.87 16.46
CA VAL A 404 25.54 -14.20 15.25
C VAL A 404 24.53 -13.15 14.81
N GLY A 405 23.25 -13.29 15.19
CA GLY A 405 22.23 -12.26 14.99
C GLY A 405 21.06 -12.35 15.96
N SER A 406 20.28 -11.27 16.02
CA SER A 406 19.05 -11.17 16.77
C SER A 406 18.01 -10.32 16.05
N LEU A 407 16.74 -10.70 16.18
CA LEU A 407 15.57 -9.99 15.73
C LEU A 407 14.66 -9.76 16.93
N VAL A 408 14.34 -8.50 17.21
CA VAL A 408 13.38 -8.10 18.24
C VAL A 408 12.18 -7.46 17.56
N VAL A 409 10.98 -7.93 17.88
CA VAL A 409 9.72 -7.46 17.31
C VAL A 409 8.77 -7.03 18.41
N SER A 410 8.37 -5.78 18.37
CA SER A 410 7.36 -5.16 19.23
C SER A 410 6.27 -4.55 18.35
N THR A 411 5.01 -4.98 18.49
CA THR A 411 3.96 -4.49 17.59
C THR A 411 3.61 -3.01 17.79
N HIS A 412 3.98 -2.46 18.95
CA HIS A 412 3.74 -1.08 19.34
C HIS A 412 4.97 -0.18 19.19
N GLN A 413 6.18 -0.73 19.37
CA GLN A 413 7.41 0.05 19.37
C GLN A 413 8.25 -0.13 18.10
N GLY A 414 8.24 -1.32 17.48
CA GLY A 414 8.84 -1.60 16.18
C GLY A 414 9.70 -2.84 16.04
N ILE A 415 10.66 -2.82 15.13
CA ILE A 415 11.51 -3.96 14.77
C ILE A 415 12.98 -3.55 14.88
N LEU A 416 13.80 -4.41 15.47
CA LEU A 416 15.25 -4.30 15.42
C LEU A 416 15.86 -5.60 14.90
N LEU A 417 16.67 -5.50 13.84
CA LEU A 417 17.55 -6.56 13.38
C LEU A 417 18.99 -6.18 13.75
N SER A 418 19.68 -7.04 14.49
CA SER A 418 21.08 -6.84 14.88
C SER A 418 21.96 -8.04 14.50
N ALA A 419 23.22 -7.76 14.21
CA ALA A 419 24.26 -8.75 14.01
C ALA A 419 25.31 -8.64 15.13
N MET A 420 25.88 -9.78 15.51
CA MET A 420 26.86 -9.91 16.60
C MET A 420 26.42 -9.20 17.90
N PRO A 421 25.20 -9.41 18.40
CA PRO A 421 24.70 -8.69 19.57
C PRO A 421 25.59 -8.93 20.80
N ALA A 422 25.70 -7.92 21.67
CA ALA A 422 26.56 -7.90 22.85
C ALA A 422 28.07 -8.01 22.54
N SER A 423 28.51 -7.57 21.36
CA SER A 423 29.92 -7.44 20.99
C SER A 423 30.31 -6.00 20.65
N SER A 424 31.61 -5.68 20.62
CA SER A 424 32.09 -4.40 20.07
C SER A 424 31.83 -4.25 18.56
N GLU A 425 31.44 -5.35 17.90
CA GLU A 425 31.08 -5.42 16.49
C GLU A 425 29.56 -5.35 16.26
N THR A 426 28.78 -5.03 17.30
CA THR A 426 27.32 -4.97 17.17
C THR A 426 26.92 -3.91 16.15
N CYS A 427 26.08 -4.29 15.19
CA CYS A 427 25.48 -3.39 14.23
C CYS A 427 24.04 -3.79 13.96
N GLY A 428 23.20 -2.86 13.49
CA GLY A 428 21.79 -3.16 13.31
C GLY A 428 21.03 -2.18 12.44
N VAL A 429 19.80 -2.57 12.11
CA VAL A 429 18.79 -1.74 11.44
C VAL A 429 17.52 -1.81 12.25
N ALA A 430 16.93 -0.65 12.54
CA ALA A 430 15.70 -0.56 13.29
C ALA A 430 14.63 0.24 12.56
N VAL A 431 13.39 -0.16 12.76
CA VAL A 431 12.20 0.62 12.46
C VAL A 431 11.49 0.83 13.78
N SER A 432 11.36 2.08 14.22
CA SER A 432 10.75 2.41 15.51
C SER A 432 9.72 3.54 15.39
N GLY A 433 9.11 3.93 16.50
CA GLY A 433 8.32 5.15 16.58
C GLY A 433 9.13 6.44 16.33
N ASP A 434 10.45 6.39 16.53
CA ASP A 434 11.36 7.52 16.31
C ASP A 434 11.72 7.65 14.82
N GLY A 435 11.86 6.54 14.11
CA GLY A 435 12.26 6.58 12.70
C GLY A 435 12.75 5.25 12.13
N LEU A 436 13.40 5.34 10.97
CA LEU A 436 14.20 4.27 10.37
C LEU A 436 15.67 4.54 10.67
N GLY A 437 16.30 3.66 11.43
CA GLY A 437 17.67 3.81 11.94
C GLY A 437 18.64 2.74 11.44
N TRP A 438 19.88 3.13 11.20
CA TRP A 438 21.01 2.26 10.89
C TRP A 438 22.14 2.52 11.88
N PHE A 439 22.72 1.46 12.43
CA PHE A 439 23.67 1.52 13.54
C PHE A 439 24.96 0.78 13.16
N LEU A 440 26.08 1.49 13.16
CA LEU A 440 27.38 0.94 12.76
C LEU A 440 28.15 0.38 13.95
N PRO A 441 29.05 -0.59 13.73
CA PRO A 441 29.87 -1.16 14.80
C PRO A 441 31.01 -0.23 15.23
N ARG A 442 31.65 -0.54 16.36
CA ARG A 442 32.88 0.12 16.86
C ARG A 442 32.78 1.64 17.03
N ALA A 443 31.65 2.14 17.51
CA ALA A 443 31.41 3.58 17.68
C ALA A 443 31.56 4.40 16.38
N ALA A 444 31.31 3.80 15.21
CA ALA A 444 31.44 4.47 13.91
C ALA A 444 30.28 5.42 13.55
N GLY A 445 29.26 5.48 14.41
CA GLY A 445 28.10 6.36 14.34
C GLY A 445 26.80 5.63 13.98
N TRP A 446 25.68 6.33 14.10
CA TRP A 446 24.36 5.88 13.63
C TRP A 446 23.66 6.97 12.82
N PHE A 447 22.68 6.57 12.02
CA PHE A 447 21.89 7.46 11.17
C PHE A 447 20.43 7.08 11.27
N GLU A 448 19.57 8.01 11.68
CA GLU A 448 18.13 7.80 11.82
C GLU A 448 17.34 8.87 11.07
N ILE A 449 16.35 8.42 10.29
CA ILE A 449 15.42 9.28 9.56
C ILE A 449 14.06 9.21 10.24
N ALA A 450 13.59 10.35 10.73
CA ALA A 450 12.27 10.44 11.36
C ALA A 450 11.14 10.17 10.34
N ILE A 451 10.13 9.40 10.75
CA ILE A 451 8.91 9.23 9.96
C ILE A 451 8.10 10.53 10.04
N PRO A 452 7.63 11.10 8.91
CA PRO A 452 6.85 12.33 8.92
C PRO A 452 5.63 12.24 9.85
N THR A 453 5.37 13.29 10.64
CA THR A 453 4.33 13.28 11.70
C THR A 453 2.90 13.01 11.21
N ARG A 454 2.62 13.30 9.94
CA ARG A 454 1.33 13.01 9.27
C ARG A 454 1.24 11.64 8.66
N GLN A 455 2.32 10.88 8.65
CA GLN A 455 2.39 9.56 8.08
C GLN A 455 2.59 8.51 9.17
N ARG A 456 2.12 7.30 8.89
CA ARG A 456 2.29 6.14 9.73
C ARG A 456 2.82 5.03 8.85
N LEU A 457 3.92 4.41 9.26
CA LEU A 457 4.40 3.18 8.66
C LEU A 457 3.61 2.03 9.27
N SER A 458 2.92 1.23 8.47
CA SER A 458 2.20 0.05 8.91
C SER A 458 2.86 -1.18 8.30
N VAL A 459 3.33 -2.11 9.11
CA VAL A 459 4.04 -3.33 8.70
C VAL A 459 3.17 -4.54 8.96
N ASP A 460 2.80 -5.31 7.92
CA ASP A 460 2.09 -6.58 8.06
C ASP A 460 3.04 -7.75 7.83
N ILE A 461 3.19 -8.59 8.85
CA ILE A 461 3.93 -9.84 8.84
C ILE A 461 2.92 -10.96 8.74
N ALA A 462 2.95 -11.76 7.68
CA ALA A 462 2.05 -12.89 7.50
C ALA A 462 2.79 -14.20 7.24
N VAL A 463 2.31 -15.27 7.86
CA VAL A 463 2.72 -16.66 7.65
C VAL A 463 1.50 -17.44 7.18
N PHE A 464 1.56 -17.97 5.97
CA PHE A 464 0.48 -18.76 5.37
C PHE A 464 1.04 -19.91 4.54
N LEU A 465 0.18 -20.82 4.10
CA LEU A 465 0.56 -21.87 3.16
C LEU A 465 0.22 -21.45 1.74
N THR A 466 1.17 -21.67 0.84
CA THR A 466 0.94 -21.58 -0.60
C THR A 466 0.92 -22.99 -1.17
N GLU A 467 -0.16 -23.32 -1.87
CA GLU A 467 -0.23 -24.55 -2.64
C GLU A 467 0.48 -24.37 -3.98
N THR A 468 1.34 -25.32 -4.32
CA THR A 468 1.96 -25.43 -5.64
C THR A 468 1.61 -26.79 -6.24
N ILE A 469 0.99 -26.76 -7.41
CA ILE A 469 0.60 -27.96 -8.16
C ILE A 469 1.65 -28.22 -9.24
N VAL A 470 2.41 -29.30 -9.10
CA VAL A 470 3.41 -29.75 -10.08
C VAL A 470 3.02 -31.15 -10.54
N GLU A 471 2.69 -31.29 -11.83
CA GLU A 471 2.31 -32.60 -12.42
C GLU A 471 1.18 -33.31 -11.67
N GLY A 472 0.20 -32.55 -11.15
CA GLY A 472 -0.92 -33.07 -10.36
C GLY A 472 -0.59 -33.43 -8.91
N HIS A 473 0.66 -33.24 -8.47
CA HIS A 473 1.06 -33.36 -7.06
C HIS A 473 0.93 -32.02 -6.36
N HIS A 474 0.17 -32.01 -5.28
CA HIS A 474 -0.03 -30.84 -4.43
C HIS A 474 1.10 -30.76 -3.41
N THR A 475 1.83 -29.65 -3.40
CA THR A 475 2.86 -29.35 -2.41
C THR A 475 2.49 -28.09 -1.65
N TYR A 476 2.62 -28.11 -0.33
CA TYR A 476 2.25 -26.99 0.53
C TYR A 476 3.51 -26.37 1.13
N GLY A 477 3.86 -25.18 0.64
CA GLY A 477 5.03 -24.44 1.10
C GLY A 477 4.64 -23.35 2.09
N HIS A 478 5.37 -23.25 3.20
CA HIS A 478 5.29 -22.10 4.10
C HIS A 478 5.75 -20.85 3.36
N THR A 479 4.88 -19.84 3.31
CA THR A 479 5.19 -18.53 2.75
C THR A 479 5.20 -17.51 3.88
N PHE A 480 6.36 -16.90 4.08
CA PHE A 480 6.54 -15.75 4.94
C PHE A 480 6.49 -14.49 4.09
N SER A 481 5.61 -13.56 4.42
CA SER A 481 5.53 -12.26 3.76
C SER A 481 5.62 -11.14 4.78
N VAL A 482 6.53 -10.21 4.53
CA VAL A 482 6.52 -8.90 5.19
C VAL A 482 6.09 -7.89 4.15
N SER A 483 5.10 -7.07 4.50
CA SER A 483 4.71 -5.93 3.70
C SER A 483 4.69 -4.70 4.57
N SER A 484 4.99 -3.55 3.99
CA SER A 484 4.91 -2.26 4.67
C SER A 484 4.13 -1.28 3.81
N ILE A 485 3.41 -0.38 4.45
CA ILE A 485 2.67 0.71 3.82
C ILE A 485 2.89 2.00 4.60
N MET A 486 3.11 3.09 3.88
CA MET A 486 3.04 4.42 4.45
C MET A 486 1.62 4.96 4.24
N GLU A 487 0.89 5.21 5.32
CA GLU A 487 -0.47 5.72 5.30
C GLU A 487 -0.59 7.07 6.01
N ARG A 488 -1.66 7.83 5.74
CA ARG A 488 -1.93 9.03 6.54
C ARG A 488 -2.21 8.60 7.97
N ARG A 489 -1.41 9.13 8.90
CA ARG A 489 -1.55 8.86 10.32
C ARG A 489 -2.93 9.31 10.79
N PRO A 490 -3.76 8.40 11.31
CA PRO A 490 -5.04 8.78 11.87
C PRO A 490 -4.86 9.72 13.06
N ARG A 491 -5.79 10.66 13.27
CA ARG A 491 -5.72 11.65 14.37
C ARG A 491 -5.63 11.02 15.76
N ASP A 492 -6.14 9.81 15.90
CA ASP A 492 -6.19 8.99 17.11
C ASP A 492 -4.98 8.04 17.26
N ALA A 493 -4.11 7.91 16.25
CA ALA A 493 -2.95 7.04 16.32
C ALA A 493 -1.78 7.74 17.06
N THR A 494 -1.38 7.18 18.20
CA THR A 494 -0.28 7.70 19.05
C THR A 494 1.12 7.30 18.57
N ALA A 495 1.24 6.26 17.72
CA ALA A 495 2.52 5.79 17.18
C ALA A 495 2.68 6.13 15.69
N ALA A 496 3.92 6.47 15.29
CA ALA A 496 4.32 6.62 13.89
C ALA A 496 4.48 5.27 13.16
N LEU A 497 4.44 4.17 13.90
CA LEU A 497 4.51 2.79 13.41
C LEU A 497 3.25 2.01 13.82
N ALA A 498 2.84 1.08 12.99
CA ALA A 498 1.91 -0.01 13.30
C ALA A 498 2.57 -1.29 12.86
N MET A 499 2.44 -2.35 13.64
CA MET A 499 2.72 -3.68 13.11
C MET A 499 1.57 -4.62 13.34
N THR A 500 1.34 -5.47 12.35
CA THR A 500 0.34 -6.51 12.39
C THR A 500 0.99 -7.85 12.07
N ALA A 501 0.64 -8.87 12.83
CA ALA A 501 1.16 -10.22 12.64
C ALA A 501 0.01 -11.18 12.43
N ARG A 502 0.05 -11.92 11.32
CA ARG A 502 -0.97 -12.89 10.93
C ARG A 502 -0.33 -14.24 10.67
N ILE A 503 -0.52 -15.15 11.61
CA ILE A 503 -0.07 -16.54 11.46
C ILE A 503 -1.32 -17.38 11.19
N GLU A 504 -1.43 -17.95 9.99
CA GLU A 504 -2.57 -18.80 9.66
C GLU A 504 -2.46 -20.15 10.40
N PRO A 505 -3.51 -20.59 11.11
CA PRO A 505 -3.52 -21.85 11.87
C PRO A 505 -3.06 -23.08 11.06
N VAL A 506 -3.49 -23.17 9.79
CA VAL A 506 -3.12 -24.26 8.90
C VAL A 506 -1.61 -24.29 8.61
N ALA A 507 -0.95 -23.14 8.55
CA ALA A 507 0.50 -23.05 8.37
C ALA A 507 1.25 -23.60 9.59
N CYS A 508 0.70 -23.41 10.80
CA CYS A 508 1.26 -24.03 12.00
C CYS A 508 1.10 -25.55 12.01
N LEU A 509 -0.08 -26.06 11.63
CA LEU A 509 -0.29 -27.51 11.53
C LEU A 509 0.62 -28.16 10.49
N ALA A 510 0.83 -27.53 9.35
CA ALA A 510 1.70 -28.05 8.30
C ALA A 510 3.16 -28.26 8.77
N MET A 511 3.63 -27.61 9.84
CA MET A 511 4.98 -27.84 10.36
C MET A 511 5.21 -29.27 10.88
N VAL A 512 4.16 -29.96 11.35
CA VAL A 512 4.23 -31.36 11.80
C VAL A 512 3.83 -32.36 10.73
N HIS A 513 3.47 -31.90 9.53
CA HIS A 513 3.05 -32.76 8.41
C HIS A 513 3.97 -32.67 7.19
N GLU A 514 4.51 -31.49 6.88
CA GLU A 514 5.33 -31.24 5.69
C GLU A 514 6.83 -31.48 5.93
N GLY A 515 7.52 -31.98 4.90
CA GLY A 515 8.96 -32.28 4.98
C GLY A 515 9.31 -33.61 5.65
N ASN A 516 8.34 -34.53 5.79
CA ASN A 516 8.49 -35.83 6.44
C ASN A 516 9.14 -35.74 7.85
N PRO A 517 8.55 -34.97 8.78
CA PRO A 517 9.12 -34.81 10.10
C PRO A 517 9.03 -36.11 10.91
N VAL A 518 10.05 -36.38 11.71
CA VAL A 518 10.05 -37.37 12.79
C VAL A 518 9.57 -36.67 14.05
N LEU A 519 8.42 -37.10 14.57
CA LEU A 519 7.80 -36.53 15.76
C LEU A 519 8.04 -37.46 16.95
N SER A 520 8.48 -36.90 18.08
CA SER A 520 8.67 -37.65 19.32
C SER A 520 8.30 -36.79 20.53
N TRP A 521 7.91 -37.47 21.61
CA TRP A 521 7.53 -36.83 22.88
C TRP A 521 8.58 -37.07 23.95
N GLU A 522 9.07 -36.00 24.56
CA GLU A 522 9.94 -36.02 25.74
C GLU A 522 9.20 -35.42 26.94
N GLY A 523 8.42 -36.25 27.65
CA GLY A 523 7.51 -35.76 28.68
C GLY A 523 6.38 -34.92 28.06
N ASP A 524 6.35 -33.63 28.40
CA ASP A 524 5.37 -32.65 27.88
C ASP A 524 5.90 -31.86 26.68
N ASP A 525 7.12 -32.13 26.22
CA ASP A 525 7.71 -31.42 25.10
C ASP A 525 7.57 -32.22 23.80
N LEU A 526 7.09 -31.54 22.75
CA LEU A 526 7.06 -32.06 21.39
C LEU A 526 8.39 -31.77 20.71
N VAL A 527 9.06 -32.82 20.25
CA VAL A 527 10.28 -32.73 19.44
C VAL A 527 9.94 -33.03 17.98
N VAL A 528 10.13 -32.03 17.12
CA VAL A 528 9.90 -32.11 15.67
C VAL A 528 11.25 -32.11 14.96
N THR A 529 11.63 -33.24 14.37
CA THR A 529 12.90 -33.39 13.63
C THR A 529 12.63 -33.49 12.13
N ARG A 530 13.26 -32.62 11.35
CA ARG A 530 13.25 -32.59 9.88
C ARG A 530 14.69 -32.74 9.37
N SER A 531 14.85 -32.90 8.05
CA SER A 531 16.18 -33.00 7.44
C SER A 531 17.07 -31.77 7.65
N ASP A 532 16.47 -30.62 7.92
CA ASP A 532 17.12 -29.31 8.07
C ASP A 532 17.12 -28.79 9.53
N MET A 533 16.18 -29.23 10.39
CA MET A 533 16.06 -28.72 11.75
C MET A 533 15.49 -29.72 12.77
N THR A 534 15.78 -29.51 14.04
CA THR A 534 15.10 -30.12 15.20
C THR A 534 14.54 -29.00 16.08
N ALA A 535 13.23 -28.99 16.30
CA ALA A 535 12.55 -28.03 17.17
C ALA A 535 11.98 -28.73 18.40
N ARG A 536 12.10 -28.10 19.57
CA ARG A 536 11.50 -28.55 20.83
C ARG A 536 10.49 -27.51 21.31
N LEU A 537 9.27 -27.96 21.59
CA LEU A 537 8.12 -27.10 21.87
C LEU A 537 7.43 -27.57 23.16
N ASP A 538 7.17 -26.66 24.10
CA ASP A 538 6.36 -26.97 25.29
C ASP A 538 4.89 -27.09 24.87
N SER A 539 4.29 -28.28 25.04
CA SER A 539 2.89 -28.49 24.63
C SER A 539 1.86 -27.79 25.51
N ARG A 540 2.19 -27.46 26.77
CA ARG A 540 1.27 -26.81 27.71
C ARG A 540 1.20 -25.31 27.48
N THR A 541 2.33 -24.67 27.21
CA THR A 541 2.41 -23.21 27.02
C THR A 541 2.46 -22.79 25.56
N GLY A 542 2.81 -23.70 24.64
CA GLY A 542 3.09 -23.40 23.24
C GLY A 542 4.45 -22.73 23.02
N ARG A 543 5.24 -22.50 24.08
CA ARG A 543 6.52 -21.80 23.95
C ARG A 543 7.53 -22.67 23.18
N PRO A 544 8.18 -22.16 22.13
CA PRO A 544 9.35 -22.79 21.55
C PRO A 544 10.51 -22.76 22.56
N ILE A 545 11.08 -23.93 22.87
CA ILE A 545 12.17 -24.07 23.84
C ILE A 545 13.52 -23.91 23.13
N SER A 546 13.70 -24.61 22.01
CA SER A 546 14.93 -24.56 21.23
C SER A 546 14.67 -25.02 19.80
N MET A 547 15.35 -24.43 18.83
CA MET A 547 15.41 -24.95 17.47
C MET A 547 16.86 -25.06 17.03
N THR A 548 17.29 -26.23 16.56
CA THR A 548 18.66 -26.49 16.13
C THR A 548 18.68 -26.92 14.67
N LEU A 549 19.51 -26.30 13.84
CA LEU A 549 19.73 -26.72 12.46
C LEU A 549 20.64 -27.94 12.40
N THR A 550 20.43 -28.82 11.43
CA THR A 550 21.30 -30.00 11.21
C THR A 550 22.75 -29.62 10.87
N GLN A 551 22.98 -28.39 10.40
CA GLN A 551 24.31 -27.81 10.15
C GLN A 551 24.98 -27.23 11.41
N GLY A 552 24.41 -27.43 12.60
CA GLY A 552 24.97 -26.98 13.88
C GLY A 552 24.56 -25.57 14.31
N GLY A 553 23.69 -24.89 13.57
CA GLY A 553 23.10 -23.62 14.00
C GLY A 553 22.04 -23.82 15.08
N SER A 554 21.75 -22.78 15.87
CA SER A 554 20.65 -22.77 16.84
C SER A 554 19.87 -21.46 16.79
N PHE A 555 18.56 -21.54 16.98
CA PHE A 555 17.64 -20.43 17.21
C PHE A 555 17.01 -20.59 18.58
N LEU A 556 16.93 -19.48 19.30
CA LEU A 556 16.20 -19.34 20.54
C LEU A 556 15.12 -18.29 20.33
N ILE A 557 13.91 -18.61 20.74
CA ILE A 557 12.75 -17.73 20.70
C ILE A 557 12.33 -17.44 22.14
N ASP A 558 12.27 -16.16 22.50
CA ASP A 558 11.88 -15.70 23.83
C ASP A 558 10.93 -14.51 23.74
N ALA A 559 10.37 -14.10 24.89
CA ALA A 559 9.47 -12.98 25.02
C ALA A 559 9.78 -12.22 26.31
N ALA A 560 10.04 -10.92 26.21
CA ALA A 560 10.23 -10.06 27.38
C ALA A 560 9.72 -8.62 27.10
N PRO A 561 9.09 -7.95 28.07
CA PRO A 561 8.60 -6.58 27.88
C PRO A 561 9.75 -5.58 27.87
N GLY A 562 9.68 -4.59 26.97
CA GLY A 562 10.61 -3.45 26.92
C GLY A 562 12.00 -3.75 26.37
N ARG A 563 12.24 -4.97 25.89
CA ARG A 563 13.52 -5.40 25.34
C ARG A 563 13.94 -4.58 24.12
N LEU A 564 13.00 -4.20 23.25
CA LEU A 564 13.31 -3.41 22.07
C LEU A 564 13.90 -2.04 22.45
N ALA A 565 13.29 -1.37 23.43
CA ALA A 565 13.76 -0.07 23.89
C ALA A 565 15.14 -0.16 24.56
N GLU A 566 15.38 -1.23 25.34
CA GLU A 566 16.69 -1.53 25.93
C GLU A 566 17.74 -1.77 24.84
N ASP A 567 17.49 -2.69 23.91
CA ASP A 567 18.43 -3.04 22.84
C ASP A 567 18.71 -1.84 21.91
N LEU A 568 17.72 -0.99 21.62
CA LEU A 568 17.94 0.25 20.85
C LEU A 568 18.82 1.25 21.61
N THR A 569 18.64 1.37 22.93
CA THR A 569 19.45 2.26 23.76
C THR A 569 20.89 1.76 23.83
N GLU A 570 21.09 0.46 24.02
CA GLU A 570 22.40 -0.18 23.99
C GLU A 570 23.06 -0.04 22.61
N LEU A 571 22.30 -0.22 21.54
CA LEU A 571 22.80 -0.12 20.17
C LEU A 571 23.20 1.32 19.81
N ARG A 572 22.42 2.33 20.21
CA ARG A 572 22.78 3.74 20.08
C ARG A 572 24.08 4.05 20.84
N ALA A 573 24.19 3.58 22.09
CA ALA A 573 25.40 3.77 22.89
C ALA A 573 26.63 3.07 22.29
N ALA A 574 26.47 1.87 21.72
CA ALA A 574 27.55 1.13 21.06
C ALA A 574 27.95 1.71 19.70
N ALA A 575 26.98 2.25 18.96
CA ALA A 575 27.20 2.91 17.67
C ALA A 575 27.88 4.27 17.82
N GLY A 576 27.76 4.95 18.96
CA GLY A 576 28.43 6.23 19.22
C GLY A 576 27.57 7.43 18.81
N ASP A 577 28.17 8.38 18.10
CA ASP A 577 27.53 9.66 17.79
C ASP A 577 26.42 9.53 16.73
N ASP A 578 25.38 10.36 16.87
CA ASP A 578 24.38 10.57 15.81
C ASP A 578 25.03 11.33 14.65
N LEU A 579 25.06 10.72 13.47
CA LEU A 579 25.61 11.31 12.26
C LEU A 579 24.54 11.98 11.39
N THR A 580 23.26 11.90 11.77
CA THR A 580 22.18 12.61 11.09
C THR A 580 22.34 14.12 11.28
N ARG A 581 22.45 14.86 10.17
CA ARG A 581 22.40 16.34 10.17
C ARG A 581 21.10 16.80 9.52
N GLU A 582 20.16 17.30 10.31
CA GLU A 582 18.83 17.73 9.79
C GLU A 582 18.94 18.83 8.72
N ASP A 583 19.95 19.69 8.82
CA ASP A 583 20.25 20.77 7.88
C ASP A 583 21.03 20.30 6.63
N ALA A 584 21.55 19.07 6.65
CA ALA A 584 22.39 18.50 5.61
C ALA A 584 22.12 17.00 5.37
N LEU A 585 20.83 16.60 5.37
CA LEU A 585 20.40 15.20 5.36
C LEU A 585 20.94 14.39 4.18
N VAL A 586 21.00 14.97 2.98
CA VAL A 586 21.55 14.31 1.78
C VAL A 586 23.04 14.12 1.95
N SER A 587 23.77 15.17 2.36
CA SER A 587 25.20 15.11 2.57
C SER A 587 25.58 14.13 3.69
N SER A 588 24.94 14.20 4.86
CA SER A 588 25.19 13.26 5.97
C SER A 588 24.80 11.83 5.63
N GLY A 589 23.70 11.65 4.89
CA GLY A 589 23.28 10.32 4.42
C GLY A 589 24.32 9.71 3.48
N ILE A 590 24.82 10.48 2.51
CA ILE A 590 25.90 10.03 1.63
C ILE A 590 27.17 9.72 2.42
N GLU A 591 27.59 10.59 3.34
CA GLU A 591 28.77 10.36 4.17
C GLU A 591 28.67 9.07 5.00
N PHE A 592 27.46 8.77 5.50
CA PHE A 592 27.16 7.57 6.27
C PHE A 592 27.09 6.32 5.39
N PHE A 593 26.21 6.29 4.38
CA PHE A 593 25.93 5.11 3.55
C PHE A 593 27.08 4.74 2.62
N ALA A 594 27.92 5.70 2.24
CA ALA A 594 29.11 5.45 1.44
C ALA A 594 30.34 5.08 2.29
N SER A 595 30.21 4.99 3.62
CA SER A 595 31.32 4.65 4.50
C SER A 595 31.70 3.16 4.41
N GLN A 596 32.98 2.86 4.58
CA GLN A 596 33.46 1.47 4.70
C GLN A 596 32.85 0.75 5.91
N ALA A 597 32.55 1.49 6.98
CA ALA A 597 31.88 0.96 8.16
C ALA A 597 30.46 0.46 7.83
N MET A 598 29.73 1.16 6.96
CA MET A 598 28.41 0.74 6.48
C MET A 598 28.49 -0.53 5.64
N GLY A 599 29.45 -0.62 4.69
CA GLY A 599 29.67 -1.82 3.90
C GLY A 599 29.91 -3.05 4.78
N ALA A 600 30.83 -2.91 5.74
CA ALA A 600 31.13 -3.96 6.71
C ALA A 600 29.92 -4.30 7.62
N ALA A 601 29.09 -3.32 8.01
CA ALA A 601 27.88 -3.55 8.80
C ALA A 601 26.82 -4.33 8.01
N PHE A 602 26.59 -3.95 6.74
CA PHE A 602 25.69 -4.69 5.86
C PHE A 602 26.16 -6.11 5.61
N SER A 603 27.44 -6.30 5.28
CA SER A 603 28.00 -7.64 5.04
C SER A 603 27.82 -8.54 6.27
N ARG A 604 28.03 -8.03 7.49
CA ARG A 604 27.72 -8.76 8.73
C ARG A 604 26.23 -9.05 8.91
N LEU A 605 25.35 -8.08 8.67
CA LEU A 605 23.91 -8.29 8.76
C LEU A 605 23.44 -9.36 7.76
N PHE A 606 23.93 -9.32 6.52
CA PHE A 606 23.62 -10.30 5.49
C PHE A 606 24.22 -11.67 5.78
N GLU A 607 25.44 -11.75 6.31
CA GLU A 607 26.03 -13.00 6.82
C GLU A 607 25.17 -13.58 7.94
N ALA A 608 24.73 -12.74 8.89
CA ALA A 608 23.88 -13.17 9.98
C ALA A 608 22.56 -13.77 9.48
N VAL A 609 21.98 -13.25 8.39
CA VAL A 609 20.74 -13.81 7.79
C VAL A 609 20.97 -14.80 6.64
N GLY A 610 22.22 -15.18 6.33
CA GLY A 610 22.55 -16.19 5.32
C GLY A 610 22.43 -15.74 3.84
N LEU A 611 22.65 -14.45 3.54
CA LEU A 611 22.46 -13.83 2.21
C LEU A 611 23.75 -13.25 1.59
N SER A 612 24.93 -13.69 2.01
CA SER A 612 26.23 -13.04 1.72
C SER A 612 26.68 -13.05 0.24
N GLU A 613 26.43 -14.12 -0.53
CA GLU A 613 27.00 -14.29 -1.88
C GLU A 613 26.55 -13.24 -2.93
N LYS A 614 25.35 -12.66 -2.77
CA LYS A 614 24.81 -11.70 -3.75
C LYS A 614 25.33 -10.27 -3.56
N MET A 615 25.88 -9.95 -2.38
CA MET A 615 26.26 -8.58 -2.01
C MET A 615 27.75 -8.28 -2.17
N ALA A 616 28.64 -9.29 -2.11
CA ALA A 616 30.08 -9.07 -2.31
C ALA A 616 30.40 -8.40 -3.67
N ALA A 617 29.67 -8.81 -4.73
CA ALA A 617 29.76 -8.20 -6.04
C ALA A 617 29.19 -6.76 -6.10
N TRP A 618 28.36 -6.36 -5.14
CA TRP A 618 27.75 -5.03 -5.04
C TRP A 618 28.63 -4.08 -4.21
N GLU A 619 29.25 -4.59 -3.14
CA GLU A 619 30.20 -3.86 -2.28
C GLU A 619 31.46 -3.43 -3.04
N GLU A 620 32.03 -4.32 -3.86
CA GLU A 620 33.17 -4.01 -4.73
C GLU A 620 32.84 -2.90 -5.75
N ARG A 621 31.61 -2.88 -6.27
CA ARG A 621 31.15 -1.89 -7.27
C ARG A 621 30.85 -0.52 -6.67
N LEU A 622 30.39 -0.46 -5.43
CA LEU A 622 30.06 0.80 -4.76
C LEU A 622 31.22 1.41 -3.97
N GLY A 623 32.19 0.62 -3.53
CA GLY A 623 33.32 1.13 -2.73
C GLY A 623 34.12 2.23 -3.42
N VAL A 624 34.33 2.11 -4.74
CA VAL A 624 35.07 3.10 -5.55
C VAL A 624 34.30 4.42 -5.68
N VAL A 625 32.99 4.34 -5.93
CA VAL A 625 32.11 5.52 -6.10
C VAL A 625 31.80 6.16 -4.74
N GLY A 626 31.71 5.34 -3.69
CA GLY A 626 31.36 5.75 -2.34
C GLY A 626 32.35 6.75 -1.75
N GLU A 627 33.66 6.52 -1.90
CA GLU A 627 34.66 7.45 -1.38
C GLU A 627 34.58 8.82 -2.06
N LYS A 628 34.32 8.86 -3.37
CA LYS A 628 34.20 10.10 -4.14
C LYS A 628 32.89 10.83 -3.85
N LEU A 629 31.80 10.10 -3.68
CA LEU A 629 30.52 10.64 -3.18
C LEU A 629 30.71 11.28 -1.80
N ARG A 630 31.46 10.64 -0.90
CA ARG A 630 31.78 11.16 0.42
C ARG A 630 32.66 12.40 0.36
N CYS A 631 33.70 12.41 -0.49
CA CYS A 631 34.54 13.59 -0.71
C CYS A 631 33.71 14.76 -1.26
N THR A 632 32.81 14.47 -2.20
CA THR A 632 31.90 15.44 -2.81
C THR A 632 30.91 16.01 -1.79
N ALA A 633 30.37 15.17 -0.91
CA ALA A 633 29.51 15.61 0.19
C ALA A 633 30.27 16.54 1.15
N LYS A 634 31.49 16.15 1.55
CA LYS A 634 32.35 16.97 2.43
C LYS A 634 32.78 18.31 1.81
N SER A 635 32.92 18.37 0.49
CA SER A 635 33.22 19.62 -0.22
C SER A 635 31.97 20.49 -0.47
N GLY A 636 30.79 20.07 0.00
CA GLY A 636 29.54 20.81 -0.14
C GLY A 636 28.83 20.63 -1.49
N GLY A 637 29.20 19.60 -2.28
CA GLY A 637 28.60 19.33 -3.60
C GLY A 637 27.09 19.07 -3.57
N PHE A 638 26.54 18.63 -2.42
CA PHE A 638 25.10 18.36 -2.23
C PHE A 638 24.39 19.44 -1.40
N ALA A 639 25.04 20.56 -1.06
CA ALA A 639 24.43 21.60 -0.21
C ALA A 639 23.15 22.21 -0.82
N ALA A 640 23.01 22.21 -2.14
CA ALA A 640 21.76 22.63 -2.81
C ALA A 640 20.62 21.62 -2.58
N ALA A 641 20.93 20.32 -2.64
CA ALA A 641 19.98 19.25 -2.36
C ALA A 641 19.54 19.24 -0.90
N ASP A 642 20.47 19.49 0.02
CA ASP A 642 20.18 19.64 1.44
C ASP A 642 19.18 20.78 1.71
N ARG A 643 19.40 21.95 1.12
CA ARG A 643 18.48 23.09 1.24
C ARG A 643 17.10 22.79 0.63
N ALA A 644 17.07 22.12 -0.53
CA ALA A 644 15.82 21.77 -1.19
C ALA A 644 15.00 20.78 -0.34
N LEU A 645 15.65 19.76 0.23
CA LEU A 645 15.02 18.80 1.12
C LEU A 645 14.53 19.45 2.42
N ALA A 646 15.34 20.31 3.05
CA ALA A 646 14.95 21.05 4.24
C ALA A 646 13.72 21.95 3.98
N ALA A 647 13.70 22.66 2.85
CA ALA A 647 12.56 23.47 2.43
C ALA A 647 11.31 22.63 2.20
N ALA A 648 11.44 21.46 1.56
CA ALA A 648 10.33 20.54 1.34
C ALA A 648 9.76 19.98 2.66
N VAL A 649 10.62 19.66 3.64
CA VAL A 649 10.21 19.19 4.97
C VAL A 649 9.49 20.29 5.74
N VAL A 650 9.96 21.54 5.69
CA VAL A 650 9.30 22.70 6.31
C VAL A 650 7.94 22.95 5.66
N ALA A 651 7.88 23.00 4.33
CA ALA A 651 6.62 23.17 3.60
C ALA A 651 5.61 22.08 3.97
N ALA A 652 6.05 20.81 4.02
CA ALA A 652 5.20 19.70 4.44
C ALA A 652 4.70 19.82 5.89
N ARG A 653 5.48 20.43 6.81
CA ARG A 653 5.11 20.69 8.22
C ARG A 653 4.16 21.88 8.36
N GLU A 654 4.34 22.95 7.59
CA GLU A 654 3.45 24.12 7.62
C GLU A 654 2.09 23.78 7.01
N GLU A 655 2.12 23.12 5.86
CA GLU A 655 0.94 22.50 5.25
C GLU A 655 0.34 21.42 6.18
N ALA A 656 1.15 20.93 7.16
CA ALA A 656 0.71 20.01 8.20
C ALA A 656 -0.34 20.58 9.17
N SER A 657 -0.27 21.89 9.37
CA SER A 657 -1.00 22.62 10.40
C SER A 657 -2.29 23.29 9.86
N ALA A 658 -2.39 23.46 8.54
CA ALA A 658 -3.55 24.10 7.92
C ALA A 658 -4.77 23.16 7.86
N SER A 659 -5.94 23.66 8.26
CA SER A 659 -7.21 22.94 8.14
C SER A 659 -7.59 22.78 6.67
N THR A 660 -7.65 21.54 6.19
CA THR A 660 -8.23 21.21 4.87
C THR A 660 -9.66 20.74 5.03
N LEU A 661 -10.52 21.14 4.09
CA LEU A 661 -11.89 20.63 3.99
C LEU A 661 -11.87 19.20 3.42
N THR A 662 -12.80 18.37 3.87
CA THR A 662 -12.91 16.98 3.37
C THR A 662 -13.70 16.97 2.07
N ILE A 663 -13.05 16.59 0.97
CA ILE A 663 -13.72 16.34 -0.30
C ILE A 663 -14.09 14.84 -0.38
N PRO A 664 -15.37 14.49 -0.55
CA PRO A 664 -15.74 13.09 -0.71
C PRO A 664 -15.15 12.47 -1.98
N SER A 665 -14.61 11.26 -1.87
CA SER A 665 -14.18 10.45 -3.03
C SER A 665 -15.41 9.78 -3.66
N GLU A 666 -15.60 9.93 -4.96
CA GLU A 666 -16.81 9.42 -5.65
C GLU A 666 -16.63 8.02 -6.25
N GLY A 667 -15.39 7.55 -6.39
CA GLY A 667 -15.09 6.23 -6.94
C GLY A 667 -15.54 5.09 -6.04
N LYS A 668 -15.97 3.97 -6.65
CA LYS A 668 -15.87 2.65 -6.01
C LYS A 668 -14.38 2.39 -5.89
N GLY A 669 -13.78 2.75 -4.75
CA GLY A 669 -12.39 2.42 -4.50
C GLY A 669 -12.15 0.94 -4.76
N PRO A 670 -10.95 0.52 -5.19
CA PRO A 670 -10.61 -0.89 -5.12
C PRO A 670 -10.94 -1.39 -3.70
N PRO A 671 -11.38 -2.65 -3.54
CA PRO A 671 -11.64 -3.19 -2.22
C PRO A 671 -10.45 -2.87 -1.31
N GLU A 672 -10.72 -2.36 -0.10
CA GLU A 672 -9.74 -1.92 0.92
C GLU A 672 -8.64 -2.97 1.23
N SER A 673 -8.75 -4.17 0.66
CA SER A 673 -7.81 -5.28 0.75
C SER A 673 -6.53 -5.15 -0.10
N ASP A 674 -6.44 -4.28 -1.12
CA ASP A 674 -5.21 -4.14 -1.92
C ASP A 674 -4.40 -2.88 -1.58
N SER A 675 -3.78 -2.92 -0.40
CA SER A 675 -2.94 -1.87 0.18
C SER A 675 -1.79 -1.41 -0.73
N ARG A 676 -1.27 -2.29 -1.60
CA ARG A 676 -0.23 -1.96 -2.59
C ARG A 676 -0.73 -0.97 -3.65
N SER A 677 -1.99 -1.10 -4.07
CA SER A 677 -2.59 -0.22 -5.08
C SER A 677 -2.74 1.23 -4.58
N VAL A 678 -2.99 1.42 -3.28
CA VAL A 678 -3.11 2.75 -2.66
C VAL A 678 -1.76 3.45 -2.55
N LEU A 679 -0.70 2.73 -2.16
CA LEU A 679 0.66 3.28 -2.07
C LEU A 679 1.17 3.72 -3.45
N ILE A 680 0.99 2.86 -4.45
CA ILE A 680 1.39 3.17 -5.82
C ILE A 680 0.67 4.43 -6.30
N ARG A 681 -0.63 4.57 -6.03
CA ARG A 681 -1.41 5.77 -6.39
C ARG A 681 -0.84 7.04 -5.77
N PHE A 682 -0.56 7.01 -4.46
CA PHE A 682 -0.02 8.19 -3.77
C PHE A 682 1.36 8.59 -4.31
N ALA A 683 2.28 7.62 -4.44
CA ALA A 683 3.62 7.87 -4.94
C ALA A 683 3.62 8.40 -6.39
N THR A 684 2.80 7.81 -7.26
CA THR A 684 2.69 8.23 -8.66
C THR A 684 1.98 9.58 -8.81
N ALA A 685 1.00 9.90 -7.97
CA ALA A 685 0.35 11.22 -7.94
C ALA A 685 1.31 12.32 -7.45
N ALA A 686 2.12 12.03 -6.42
CA ALA A 686 3.15 12.96 -5.95
C ALA A 686 4.23 13.18 -7.04
N ALA A 687 4.70 12.11 -7.68
CA ALA A 687 5.65 12.19 -8.79
C ALA A 687 5.08 12.98 -9.97
N TRP A 688 3.80 12.79 -10.31
CA TRP A 688 3.10 13.59 -11.32
C TRP A 688 3.16 15.08 -10.96
N ARG A 689 2.64 15.49 -9.80
CA ARG A 689 2.61 16.92 -9.40
C ARG A 689 4.01 17.54 -9.43
N TRP A 690 4.99 16.85 -8.86
CA TRP A 690 6.37 17.34 -8.80
C TRP A 690 7.00 17.51 -10.20
N THR A 691 6.81 16.52 -11.09
CA THR A 691 7.35 16.59 -12.45
C THR A 691 6.63 17.61 -13.33
N GLU A 692 5.32 17.82 -13.17
CA GLU A 692 4.62 18.90 -13.88
C GLU A 692 5.07 20.28 -13.41
N HIS A 693 5.18 20.48 -12.09
CA HIS A 693 5.65 21.75 -11.52
C HIS A 693 7.08 22.08 -11.97
N THR A 694 7.95 21.08 -12.03
CA THR A 694 9.38 21.29 -12.30
C THR A 694 9.72 21.33 -13.80
N CYS A 695 9.19 20.39 -14.59
CA CYS A 695 9.53 20.25 -16.01
C CYS A 695 8.55 20.97 -16.94
N GLY A 696 7.39 21.34 -16.42
CA GLY A 696 6.24 21.71 -17.22
C GLY A 696 5.42 20.50 -17.68
N ARG A 697 4.15 20.78 -17.99
CA ARG A 697 3.11 19.78 -18.26
C ARG A 697 3.38 18.89 -19.48
N ASP A 698 4.00 19.47 -20.50
CA ASP A 698 4.23 18.81 -21.78
C ASP A 698 5.58 18.08 -21.84
N ALA A 699 6.36 18.12 -20.76
CA ALA A 699 7.63 17.42 -20.70
C ALA A 699 7.44 15.90 -20.56
N TRP A 700 8.33 15.14 -21.19
CA TRP A 700 8.25 13.69 -21.20
C TRP A 700 8.30 13.05 -19.79
N PRO A 701 9.05 13.57 -18.77
CA PRO A 701 9.02 12.98 -17.43
C PRO A 701 7.64 13.12 -16.77
N ALA A 702 7.00 14.28 -16.95
CA ALA A 702 5.64 14.51 -16.45
C ALA A 702 4.63 13.59 -17.15
N ALA A 703 4.74 13.43 -18.47
CA ALA A 703 3.88 12.54 -19.22
C ALA A 703 4.06 11.06 -18.83
N LEU A 704 5.29 10.59 -18.56
CA LEU A 704 5.51 9.23 -18.05
C LEU A 704 5.01 9.05 -16.62
N ALA A 705 5.17 10.04 -15.74
CA ALA A 705 4.59 10.00 -14.39
C ALA A 705 3.06 9.90 -14.45
N ARG A 706 2.41 10.62 -15.39
CA ARG A 706 0.97 10.50 -15.67
C ARG A 706 0.58 9.10 -16.14
N VAL A 707 1.30 8.56 -17.13
CA VAL A 707 1.05 7.19 -17.62
C VAL A 707 1.18 6.19 -16.48
N ALA A 708 2.18 6.32 -15.61
CA ALA A 708 2.38 5.45 -14.47
C ALA A 708 1.23 5.56 -13.44
N ALA A 709 0.79 6.78 -13.14
CA ALA A 709 -0.34 7.03 -12.25
C ALA A 709 -1.64 6.40 -12.79
N LEU A 710 -1.97 6.63 -14.06
CA LEU A 710 -3.17 6.09 -14.71
C LEU A 710 -3.12 4.56 -14.84
N ALA A 711 -1.96 4.00 -15.17
CA ALA A 711 -1.77 2.56 -15.26
C ALA A 711 -1.96 1.87 -13.90
N SER A 712 -1.57 2.54 -12.81
CA SER A 712 -1.71 1.96 -11.46
C SER A 712 -3.16 1.76 -11.02
N ILE A 713 -4.07 2.59 -11.53
CA ILE A 713 -5.50 2.50 -11.27
C ILE A 713 -6.23 1.71 -12.34
N ARG A 714 -5.50 1.16 -13.32
CA ARG A 714 -6.01 0.45 -14.50
C ARG A 714 -7.03 1.28 -15.28
N ASP A 715 -6.79 2.59 -15.40
CA ASP A 715 -7.70 3.45 -16.14
C ASP A 715 -7.56 3.18 -17.66
N PRO A 716 -8.65 2.92 -18.41
CA PRO A 716 -8.61 2.78 -19.87
C PRO A 716 -8.01 3.99 -20.58
N VAL A 717 -8.08 5.17 -19.94
CA VAL A 717 -7.51 6.43 -20.40
C VAL A 717 -5.98 6.38 -20.53
N THR A 718 -5.30 5.45 -19.85
CA THR A 718 -3.85 5.23 -19.98
C THR A 718 -3.42 5.12 -21.45
N LEU A 719 -4.23 4.46 -22.30
CA LEU A 719 -3.94 4.32 -23.73
C LEU A 719 -3.97 5.65 -24.48
N MET A 720 -4.88 6.56 -24.11
CA MET A 720 -4.93 7.90 -24.69
C MET A 720 -3.71 8.72 -24.31
N GLU A 721 -3.25 8.61 -23.06
CA GLU A 721 -2.05 9.32 -22.59
C GLU A 721 -0.79 8.80 -23.29
N ILE A 722 -0.67 7.48 -23.48
CA ILE A 722 0.44 6.91 -24.26
C ILE A 722 0.36 7.35 -25.73
N ALA A 723 -0.83 7.43 -26.33
CA ALA A 723 -1.00 7.92 -27.69
C ALA A 723 -0.62 9.41 -27.82
N ALA A 724 -0.98 10.23 -26.82
CA ALA A 724 -0.58 11.63 -26.74
C ALA A 724 0.94 11.75 -26.59
N TYR A 725 1.56 10.91 -25.76
CA TYR A 725 3.01 10.80 -25.62
C TYR A 725 3.67 10.47 -26.97
N MET A 726 3.18 9.45 -27.69
CA MET A 726 3.71 9.07 -29.00
C MET A 726 3.56 10.16 -30.06
N SER A 727 2.57 11.06 -29.92
CA SER A 727 2.35 12.17 -30.84
C SER A 727 3.18 13.42 -30.49
N GLY A 728 3.88 13.40 -29.35
CA GLY A 728 4.69 14.50 -28.86
C GLY A 728 5.93 14.74 -29.72
N LYS A 729 5.94 15.83 -30.48
CA LYS A 729 7.06 16.21 -31.37
C LYS A 729 8.37 16.55 -30.64
N ARG A 730 8.35 16.63 -29.30
CA ARG A 730 9.48 17.00 -28.44
C ARG A 730 10.17 15.81 -27.78
N ASN A 731 9.69 14.59 -28.01
CA ASN A 731 10.28 13.39 -27.42
C ASN A 731 11.44 12.93 -28.28
N GLY A 732 12.64 12.98 -27.73
CA GLY A 732 13.85 12.49 -28.35
C GLY A 732 14.09 10.99 -28.08
N PRO A 733 15.31 10.53 -28.36
CA PRO A 733 15.65 9.11 -28.34
C PRO A 733 15.68 8.51 -26.93
N VAL A 734 16.03 9.28 -25.90
CA VAL A 734 16.09 8.84 -24.50
C VAL A 734 14.69 8.75 -23.92
N ALA A 735 13.84 9.74 -24.18
CA ALA A 735 12.44 9.71 -23.79
C ALA A 735 11.71 8.51 -24.42
N CYS A 736 11.99 8.20 -25.68
CA CYS A 736 11.43 7.03 -26.37
C CYS A 736 11.94 5.70 -25.76
N LEU A 737 13.23 5.61 -25.42
CA LEU A 737 13.80 4.42 -24.77
C LEU A 737 13.23 4.19 -23.37
N ALA A 738 13.09 5.25 -22.57
CA ALA A 738 12.47 5.20 -21.25
C ALA A 738 11.01 4.72 -21.34
N ALA A 739 10.22 5.30 -22.25
CA ALA A 739 8.84 4.89 -22.48
C ALA A 739 8.73 3.44 -22.96
N ALA A 740 9.58 3.02 -23.90
CA ALA A 740 9.63 1.63 -24.39
C ALA A 740 10.03 0.63 -23.29
N SER A 741 10.67 1.10 -22.22
CA SER A 741 11.02 0.30 -21.04
C SER A 741 9.88 0.22 -20.04
N ALA A 742 9.09 1.28 -19.93
CA ALA A 742 7.98 1.37 -18.98
C ALA A 742 6.66 0.76 -19.51
N VAL A 743 6.45 0.73 -20.82
CA VAL A 743 5.18 0.25 -21.41
C VAL A 743 5.15 -1.28 -21.46
N PRO A 744 4.15 -1.93 -20.82
CA PRO A 744 4.08 -3.40 -20.76
C PRO A 744 3.59 -4.04 -22.07
N MET A 745 3.07 -3.26 -23.02
CA MET A 745 2.57 -3.77 -24.30
C MET A 745 3.70 -3.88 -25.32
N PRO A 746 4.08 -5.10 -25.76
CA PRO A 746 5.24 -5.28 -26.63
C PRO A 746 5.14 -4.52 -27.96
N SER A 747 3.96 -4.45 -28.57
CA SER A 747 3.73 -3.73 -29.82
C SER A 747 3.96 -2.21 -29.67
N MET A 748 3.55 -1.63 -28.56
CA MET A 748 3.74 -0.21 -28.26
C MET A 748 5.19 0.08 -27.86
N ALA A 749 5.82 -0.81 -27.09
CA ALA A 749 7.25 -0.72 -26.78
C ALA A 749 8.11 -0.74 -28.06
N VAL A 750 7.77 -1.60 -29.03
CA VAL A 750 8.42 -1.64 -30.35
C VAL A 750 8.18 -0.34 -31.13
N ALA A 751 6.95 0.20 -31.13
CA ALA A 751 6.63 1.44 -31.83
C ALA A 751 7.39 2.65 -31.23
N LEU A 752 7.46 2.75 -29.91
CA LEU A 752 8.25 3.75 -29.19
C LEU A 752 9.75 3.59 -29.48
N ALA A 753 10.26 2.36 -29.50
CA ALA A 753 11.66 2.11 -29.83
C ALA A 753 11.99 2.49 -31.28
N ARG A 754 11.09 2.24 -32.25
CA ARG A 754 11.25 2.70 -33.64
C ARG A 754 11.24 4.22 -33.74
N HIS A 755 10.33 4.89 -33.04
CA HIS A 755 10.29 6.34 -33.01
C HIS A 755 11.59 6.94 -32.40
N GLY A 756 12.14 6.28 -31.38
CA GLY A 756 13.46 6.61 -30.82
C GLY A 756 14.59 6.47 -31.85
N GLN A 757 14.54 5.45 -32.73
CA GLN A 757 15.53 5.28 -33.80
C GLN A 757 15.45 6.39 -34.85
N GLU A 758 14.25 6.87 -35.16
CA GLU A 758 14.02 7.98 -36.09
C GLU A 758 14.51 9.34 -35.54
N THR A 759 14.65 9.45 -34.21
CA THR A 759 15.00 10.68 -33.49
C THR A 759 16.43 10.67 -32.92
N LEU A 760 17.35 9.85 -33.45
CA LEU A 760 18.76 9.77 -33.03
C LEU A 760 19.62 10.97 -33.49
N THR A 761 19.17 12.20 -33.22
CA THR A 761 19.89 13.45 -33.50
C THR A 761 20.37 14.11 -32.20
N VAL A 762 21.38 14.99 -32.30
CA VAL A 762 21.87 15.77 -31.16
C VAL A 762 20.78 16.70 -30.64
N GLU A 763 20.05 17.37 -31.55
CA GLU A 763 18.96 18.30 -31.22
C GLU A 763 17.83 17.63 -30.42
N ALA A 764 17.46 16.40 -30.79
CA ALA A 764 16.43 15.63 -30.09
C ALA A 764 16.92 15.12 -28.72
N PHE A 765 18.19 14.69 -28.63
CA PHE A 765 18.80 14.33 -27.35
C PHE A 765 18.91 15.54 -26.40
N HIS A 766 19.28 16.71 -26.92
CA HIS A 766 19.33 17.94 -26.16
C HIS A 766 17.94 18.29 -25.59
N ALA A 767 16.89 18.16 -26.41
CA ALA A 767 15.51 18.36 -25.99
C ALA A 767 15.08 17.39 -24.86
N ASP A 768 15.56 16.14 -24.87
CA ASP A 768 15.32 15.17 -23.80
C ASP A 768 16.04 15.53 -22.49
N CYS A 769 17.24 16.12 -22.58
CA CYS A 769 18.05 16.47 -21.43
C CYS A 769 17.53 17.69 -20.67
N GLN A 770 16.97 18.69 -21.36
CA GLN A 770 16.45 19.91 -20.72
C GLN A 770 15.49 19.68 -19.53
N PRO A 771 14.44 18.84 -19.64
CA PRO A 771 13.55 18.57 -18.51
C PRO A 771 14.24 17.76 -17.40
N LEU A 772 15.19 16.87 -17.73
CA LEU A 772 15.97 16.14 -16.73
C LEU A 772 16.89 17.07 -15.94
N LEU A 773 17.56 18.00 -16.63
CA LEU A 773 18.41 19.01 -16.00
C LEU A 773 17.58 19.93 -15.09
N SER A 774 16.36 20.28 -15.49
CA SER A 774 15.44 21.05 -14.67
C SER A 774 15.04 20.30 -13.38
N LEU A 775 14.79 18.99 -13.47
CA LEU A 775 14.54 18.12 -12.29
C LEU A 775 15.76 18.03 -11.38
N MET A 776 16.93 17.83 -11.95
CA MET A 776 18.16 17.72 -11.18
C MET A 776 18.47 19.05 -10.47
N ALA A 777 18.26 20.18 -11.15
CA ALA A 777 18.48 21.50 -10.58
C ALA A 777 17.47 21.85 -9.47
N SER A 778 16.19 21.46 -9.61
CA SER A 778 15.18 21.75 -8.56
C SER A 778 15.47 21.03 -7.24
N CYS A 779 16.17 19.89 -7.31
CA CYS A 779 16.66 19.15 -6.16
C CYS A 779 18.16 19.33 -5.90
N GLY A 780 18.85 20.23 -6.60
CA GLY A 780 20.29 20.50 -6.43
C GLY A 780 21.22 19.30 -6.67
N ILE A 781 20.75 18.25 -7.36
CA ILE A 781 21.48 17.02 -7.66
C ILE A 781 22.46 17.24 -8.82
N ASP A 782 22.19 18.18 -9.71
CA ASP A 782 23.06 18.59 -10.82
C ASP A 782 24.45 19.01 -10.33
N CYS A 783 24.52 19.85 -9.29
CA CYS A 783 25.77 20.27 -8.66
C CYS A 783 26.54 19.07 -8.09
N GLY A 784 25.85 18.16 -7.40
CA GLY A 784 26.45 16.97 -6.81
C GLY A 784 26.98 16.00 -7.87
N ALA A 785 26.21 15.77 -8.93
CA ALA A 785 26.61 14.92 -10.05
C ALA A 785 27.83 15.49 -10.79
N VAL A 786 27.85 16.79 -11.07
CA VAL A 786 28.99 17.47 -11.72
C VAL A 786 30.25 17.39 -10.86
N SER A 787 30.12 17.68 -9.56
CA SER A 787 31.25 17.56 -8.63
C SER A 787 31.77 16.11 -8.54
N LEU A 788 30.88 15.11 -8.57
CA LEU A 788 31.27 13.71 -8.61
C LEU A 788 32.04 13.38 -9.91
N PHE A 789 31.49 13.70 -11.07
CA PHE A 789 32.15 13.40 -12.36
C PHE A 789 33.47 14.15 -12.56
N ARG A 790 33.66 15.31 -11.91
CA ARG A 790 34.94 16.03 -11.90
C ARG A 790 36.00 15.38 -11.02
N THR A 791 35.60 14.61 -10.01
CA THR A 791 36.52 14.06 -9.00
C THR A 791 36.91 12.61 -9.23
N ILE A 792 36.11 11.84 -9.96
CA ILE A 792 36.50 10.49 -10.38
C ILE A 792 37.68 10.54 -11.36
N ASP A 793 38.56 9.55 -11.38
CA ASP A 793 39.65 9.37 -12.37
C ASP A 793 39.21 8.53 -13.59
N ASP A 794 40.11 8.25 -14.53
CA ASP A 794 39.80 7.55 -15.79
C ASP A 794 39.51 6.05 -15.55
N ASP A 795 40.24 5.41 -14.63
CA ASP A 795 40.02 4.00 -14.29
C ASP A 795 38.67 3.83 -13.58
N GLU A 796 38.31 4.79 -12.71
CA GLU A 796 37.01 4.85 -12.02
C GLU A 796 35.86 5.10 -12.99
N ALA A 797 36.04 6.01 -13.95
CA ALA A 797 35.08 6.23 -15.04
C ALA A 797 34.90 4.98 -15.90
N MET A 798 35.99 4.24 -16.15
CA MET A 798 35.95 2.96 -16.87
C MET A 798 35.20 1.87 -16.10
N LEU A 799 35.42 1.78 -14.79
CA LEU A 799 34.69 0.85 -13.94
C LEU A 799 33.19 1.17 -13.90
N LEU A 800 32.83 2.45 -13.77
CA LEU A 800 31.45 2.92 -13.83
C LEU A 800 30.79 2.58 -15.17
N GLY A 801 31.50 2.82 -16.28
CA GLY A 801 31.02 2.50 -17.62
C GLY A 801 30.76 1.01 -17.81
N GLN A 802 31.72 0.18 -17.40
CA GLN A 802 31.62 -1.27 -17.46
C GLN A 802 30.49 -1.81 -16.57
N THR A 803 30.24 -1.17 -15.43
CA THR A 803 29.24 -1.63 -14.45
C THR A 803 27.82 -1.23 -14.85
N LEU A 804 27.62 0.03 -15.25
CA LEU A 804 26.29 0.59 -15.50
C LEU A 804 25.80 0.32 -16.92
N LEU A 805 26.69 0.43 -17.91
CA LEU A 805 26.34 0.39 -19.34
C LEU A 805 27.13 -0.67 -20.12
N GLN A 806 27.99 -1.44 -19.43
CA GLN A 806 28.84 -2.49 -20.01
C GLN A 806 29.76 -2.02 -21.13
N ASP A 807 30.12 -0.73 -21.09
CA ASP A 807 31.07 -0.10 -21.96
C ASP A 807 32.01 0.74 -21.10
N PRO A 808 33.27 0.32 -20.90
CA PRO A 808 34.18 1.04 -20.02
C PRO A 808 34.45 2.46 -20.51
N GLU A 809 34.50 2.72 -21.82
CA GLU A 809 34.90 4.03 -22.32
C GLU A 809 33.75 5.04 -22.33
N ILE A 810 32.54 4.64 -21.95
CA ILE A 810 31.34 5.44 -22.16
C ILE A 810 31.35 6.77 -21.41
N PHE A 811 31.86 6.82 -20.17
CA PHE A 811 31.87 8.06 -19.38
C PHE A 811 33.12 8.91 -19.57
N LEU A 812 34.18 8.39 -20.21
CA LEU A 812 35.44 9.12 -20.36
C LEU A 812 35.28 10.50 -21.03
N PRO A 813 34.53 10.65 -22.14
CA PRO A 813 34.36 11.98 -22.76
C PRO A 813 33.64 12.97 -21.85
N LEU A 814 32.61 12.51 -21.13
CA LEU A 814 31.85 13.32 -20.18
C LEU A 814 32.76 13.83 -19.05
N VAL A 815 33.53 12.91 -18.48
CA VAL A 815 34.43 13.17 -17.36
C VAL A 815 35.57 14.11 -17.77
N HIS A 816 36.24 13.85 -18.89
CA HIS A 816 37.30 14.73 -19.41
C HIS A 816 36.78 16.14 -19.67
N ASP A 817 35.60 16.28 -20.29
CA ASP A 817 35.00 17.58 -20.57
C ASP A 817 34.60 18.36 -19.31
N LEU A 818 34.08 17.68 -18.28
CA LEU A 818 33.74 18.33 -17.00
C LEU A 818 34.98 18.71 -16.20
N ARG A 819 36.02 17.86 -16.18
CA ARG A 819 37.30 18.14 -15.48
C ARG A 819 38.06 19.31 -16.09
N ASN A 820 37.96 19.51 -17.41
CA ASN A 820 38.63 20.61 -18.11
C ASN A 820 38.01 22.00 -17.83
N ARG A 821 36.92 22.09 -17.06
CA ARG A 821 36.29 23.37 -16.69
C ARG A 821 36.90 23.93 -15.41
N GLU A 822 37.06 25.26 -15.35
CA GLU A 822 37.78 25.95 -14.26
C GLU A 822 37.15 25.74 -12.86
N SER A 823 35.82 25.63 -12.78
CA SER A 823 35.09 25.47 -11.51
C SER A 823 33.83 24.62 -11.67
N ASP A 824 33.32 24.09 -10.55
CA ASP A 824 32.05 23.32 -10.52
C ASP A 824 30.89 24.15 -11.08
N ALA A 825 30.80 25.44 -10.72
CA ALA A 825 29.78 26.35 -11.25
C ALA A 825 29.85 26.47 -12.79
N THR A 826 31.06 26.61 -13.35
CA THR A 826 31.24 26.66 -14.80
C THR A 826 30.97 25.31 -15.47
N ALA A 827 31.23 24.19 -14.79
CA ALA A 827 30.93 22.87 -15.30
C ALA A 827 29.42 22.57 -15.29
N THR A 828 28.71 22.96 -14.23
CA THR A 828 27.25 22.87 -14.16
C THR A 828 26.59 23.72 -15.22
N ALA A 829 27.05 24.96 -15.42
CA ALA A 829 26.55 25.83 -16.49
C ALA A 829 26.82 25.26 -17.89
N ALA A 830 27.94 24.55 -18.07
CA ALA A 830 28.30 23.92 -19.34
C ALA A 830 27.70 22.52 -19.54
N LEU A 831 26.93 22.00 -18.57
CA LEU A 831 26.41 20.64 -18.60
C LEU A 831 25.59 20.32 -19.88
N PRO A 832 24.74 21.21 -20.41
CA PRO A 832 24.05 20.96 -21.68
C PRO A 832 25.01 20.69 -22.85
N GLU A 833 26.04 21.53 -23.02
CA GLU A 833 27.05 21.38 -24.09
C GLU A 833 27.91 20.12 -23.92
N VAL A 834 28.19 19.76 -22.67
CA VAL A 834 29.00 18.58 -22.33
C VAL A 834 28.20 17.30 -22.60
N LEU A 835 26.90 17.28 -22.30
CA LEU A 835 26.01 16.17 -22.65
C LEU A 835 25.90 15.98 -24.17
N ASP A 836 25.81 17.06 -24.95
CA ASP A 836 25.76 16.98 -26.41
C ASP A 836 27.04 16.35 -26.99
N ARG A 837 28.21 16.70 -26.46
CA ARG A 837 29.49 16.10 -26.85
C ARG A 837 29.59 14.64 -26.42
N TRP A 838 29.14 14.31 -25.21
CA TRP A 838 29.09 12.94 -24.72
C TRP A 838 28.17 12.04 -25.58
N TRP A 839 27.03 12.58 -26.00
CA TRP A 839 26.11 11.92 -26.93
C TRP A 839 26.80 11.56 -28.24
N VAL A 840 27.48 12.51 -28.86
CA VAL A 840 28.19 12.30 -30.13
C VAL A 840 29.34 11.31 -29.97
N ALA A 841 30.09 11.39 -28.87
CA ALA A 841 31.29 10.60 -28.65
C ALA A 841 30.99 9.12 -28.33
N SER A 842 30.04 8.85 -27.43
CA SER A 842 29.84 7.50 -26.89
C SER A 842 28.37 7.09 -26.72
N LEU A 843 27.54 7.91 -26.09
CA LEU A 843 26.21 7.48 -25.61
C LEU A 843 25.24 7.12 -26.76
N ARG A 844 25.33 7.80 -27.92
CA ARG A 844 24.47 7.52 -29.09
C ARG A 844 24.56 6.06 -29.52
N LYS A 845 25.75 5.46 -29.49
CA LYS A 845 25.97 4.07 -29.90
C LYS A 845 25.21 3.09 -29.01
N THR A 846 25.27 3.29 -27.69
CA THR A 846 24.58 2.45 -26.69
C THR A 846 23.07 2.59 -26.78
N VAL A 847 22.55 3.82 -26.84
CA VAL A 847 21.10 4.07 -27.00
C VAL A 847 20.59 3.47 -28.31
N THR A 848 21.36 3.56 -29.40
CA THR A 848 21.02 2.92 -30.68
C THR A 848 20.93 1.39 -30.53
N ALA A 849 21.88 0.77 -29.84
CA ALA A 849 21.90 -0.68 -29.63
C ALA A 849 20.71 -1.14 -28.78
N ASP A 850 20.37 -0.43 -27.71
CA ASP A 850 19.25 -0.75 -26.83
C ASP A 850 17.88 -0.58 -27.53
N LEU A 851 17.72 0.49 -28.32
CA LEU A 851 16.54 0.68 -29.15
C LEU A 851 16.42 -0.46 -30.20
N ALA A 852 17.52 -0.83 -30.85
CA ALA A 852 17.54 -1.92 -31.82
C ALA A 852 17.20 -3.28 -31.19
N ALA A 853 17.70 -3.57 -29.98
CA ALA A 853 17.39 -4.78 -29.25
C ALA A 853 15.89 -4.91 -28.93
N ARG A 854 15.20 -3.78 -28.71
CA ARG A 854 13.75 -3.73 -28.46
C ARG A 854 12.90 -3.82 -29.73
N VAL A 855 13.43 -3.41 -30.88
CA VAL A 855 12.75 -3.52 -32.18
C VAL A 855 12.91 -4.90 -32.81
N ALA A 856 13.99 -5.62 -32.47
CA ALA A 856 14.26 -6.95 -33.00
C ALA A 856 13.11 -7.92 -32.66
N PRO A 857 12.58 -8.67 -33.64
CA PRO A 857 11.53 -9.65 -33.37
C PRO A 857 12.08 -10.71 -32.41
N LEU A 858 11.34 -10.97 -31.33
CA LEU A 858 11.56 -12.15 -30.48
C LEU A 858 11.20 -13.39 -31.32
N THR A 859 12.14 -13.89 -32.12
CA THR A 859 11.99 -15.18 -32.78
C THR A 859 12.03 -16.29 -31.73
N ALA A 860 11.18 -17.32 -31.91
CA ALA A 860 10.96 -18.40 -30.94
C ALA A 860 12.21 -19.26 -30.62
N ASP A 861 13.36 -19.03 -31.27
CA ASP A 861 14.58 -19.81 -31.12
C ASP A 861 15.53 -19.30 -30.00
N LYS A 862 15.17 -18.26 -29.25
CA LYS A 862 15.92 -17.88 -28.04
C LYS A 862 15.38 -18.72 -26.87
N PRO A 863 16.20 -19.58 -26.21
CA PRO A 863 15.72 -20.39 -25.10
C PRO A 863 15.16 -19.45 -24.03
N ALA A 864 13.93 -19.73 -23.59
CA ALA A 864 13.29 -19.02 -22.50
C ALA A 864 14.23 -19.07 -21.29
N THR A 865 14.82 -17.94 -20.92
CA THR A 865 15.48 -17.79 -19.63
C THR A 865 14.43 -18.08 -18.57
N GLN A 866 14.55 -19.24 -17.92
CA GLN A 866 13.62 -19.79 -16.92
C GLN A 866 13.58 -18.94 -15.64
N THR A 867 13.14 -17.68 -15.71
CA THR A 867 13.06 -16.84 -14.49
C THR A 867 12.03 -15.72 -14.52
N GLN A 868 11.15 -15.64 -15.53
CA GLN A 868 9.97 -14.78 -15.41
C GLN A 868 8.74 -15.62 -15.10
N PRO A 869 8.11 -15.48 -13.91
CA PRO A 869 6.80 -16.04 -13.69
C PRO A 869 5.81 -15.34 -14.63
N VAL A 870 5.10 -16.14 -15.43
CA VAL A 870 3.90 -15.70 -16.13
C VAL A 870 2.90 -15.27 -15.05
N ARG A 871 2.51 -14.00 -15.06
CA ARG A 871 1.42 -13.45 -14.23
C ARG A 871 0.33 -12.90 -15.12
#